data_AF-A0A1I0VLP4-F1
#
_entry.id   AF-A0A1I0VLP4-F1
#
_cell.length_a   1.000
_cell.length_b   1.000
_cell.length_c   1.000
_cell.angle_alpha   90.00
_cell.angle_beta   90.00
_cell.angle_gamma   90.00
#
_symmetry.space_group_name_H-M   'P 1'
#
loop_
_entity.id
_entity.type
_entity.pdbx_description
1 polymer ?
#
loop_
_entity_poly.entity_id
_entity_poly.type
_entity_poly.pdbx_seq_one_letter_code
_entity_poly.pdbx_strand_id
1 'polypeptide(L)'
;MKKSLLSLLLSFFALATYAQVDLSYYLPTGYTYDQSIPTPKEVLGYEVGEWHVSHDQLVMYMKAVADASDRVTFEETGRTYEKRPQVLLTITSPANLAKIDQIKADRKKLRDAGASVDISKMPIVMFMGYSVHGNEPSGANASLLAAYHFAAAKEIAGDLDNMVLLLDPAINPDGLNRFASWVNTHKSYNMNGDPNNAEFNEAWPRGRTNHYWFDLNRDWLPVQHPESRNRVRVFQEWLPNIHLDFHEMGTNSTFFFQPGVPARMHPLTPAKNFELTEKIGKYHAKALDQIGSLYFNQESYDDYYYGKGSTYPDVQGSIGILFEQASSRGHLQESVNGMLSFPFTIRNQFTANLSSFQAAKEMRQELNQFMKDFYKDIQKEVDSDVNKAYIFGSRDDDARSYHLADLILQHDIKVFSLNDDISVNGKEFQKENSYIVPADQPQYRLIKAMFETRNTFKDSLFYDISAWTYPMAFNLDYMALNSQILNLASVNEITKSSIALAPGKVIGNAGAYQYAMEWTDYYAPKAAYKLMNAGFQVRVATGEFTTADSKKFGRGTLLIGKGETGLDDQAFYTKLSEIAKESTVDIYGLTTGYTAGMNVGSPSIVTLDKPEIALLVEGGVDSYEAGEIWHLLDQRYEMPITLLPMDRIGGSTLDRYNVILMPDGRYSSLGKSGAATLKSWISGGGTLLAKGGAIQFLSQNEVGNFKFRESGAPEAGLQKSYADYDNARGAKVTGGAIFNATLDLTHPIGYGYINSDIHTFRNDNLFMEPSENPYANPLVYTDKPLASGYLHASNLAGIQNGSVIQISGVGRGRIVAFADNMNFRAFWFGTNKLYMNAIFFGQVINGGTAR
;
A
#
# COMPACT_ATOMS: atom_id res chain seq x y z
N MET A 1 61.80 32.64 20.85
CA MET A 1 60.35 32.87 20.66
C MET A 1 59.75 32.28 19.36
N LYS A 2 60.43 31.40 18.60
CA LYS A 2 59.87 30.81 17.36
C LYS A 2 59.61 29.30 17.40
N LYS A 3 59.91 28.60 18.51
CA LYS A 3 59.65 27.15 18.65
C LYS A 3 58.45 26.80 19.53
N SER A 4 57.88 27.77 20.25
CA SER A 4 56.72 27.53 21.14
C SER A 4 55.37 27.84 20.48
N LEU A 5 55.34 28.49 19.31
CA LEU A 5 54.09 28.74 18.57
C LEU A 5 53.66 27.56 17.69
N LEU A 6 54.59 26.69 17.28
CA LEU A 6 54.29 25.57 16.39
C LEU A 6 53.61 24.41 17.13
N SER A 7 53.92 24.21 18.42
CA SER A 7 53.25 23.22 19.26
C SER A 7 51.83 23.63 19.66
N LEU A 8 51.52 24.93 19.72
CA LEU A 8 50.16 25.42 19.95
C LEU A 8 49.29 25.33 18.69
N LEU A 9 49.89 25.48 17.49
CA LEU A 9 49.21 25.33 16.20
C LEU A 9 48.98 23.86 15.81
N LEU A 10 49.85 22.93 16.24
CA LEU A 10 49.65 21.48 16.06
C LEU A 10 48.65 20.87 17.07
N SER A 11 48.28 21.60 18.11
CA SER A 11 47.20 21.21 19.04
C SER A 11 45.80 21.61 18.55
N PHE A 12 45.72 22.38 17.45
CA PHE A 12 44.46 22.82 16.84
C PHE A 12 43.98 21.98 15.66
N PHE A 13 44.76 20.98 15.23
CA PHE A 13 44.22 19.83 14.51
C PHE A 13 43.79 18.78 15.55
N ALA A 14 42.81 19.14 16.37
CA ALA A 14 42.00 18.14 17.03
C ALA A 14 41.36 17.31 15.91
N LEU A 15 41.89 16.11 15.69
CA LEU A 15 41.11 15.03 15.12
C LEU A 15 39.83 15.00 15.94
N ALA A 16 38.75 15.55 15.40
CA ALA A 16 37.41 15.36 15.92
C ALA A 16 37.12 13.86 15.74
N THR A 17 37.62 13.07 16.70
CA THR A 17 37.18 11.71 16.87
C THR A 17 35.71 11.83 17.25
N TYR A 18 34.82 11.30 16.42
CA TYR A 18 33.41 11.15 16.75
C TYR A 18 33.33 10.13 17.88
N ALA A 19 33.55 10.59 19.11
CA ALA A 19 33.50 9.78 20.30
C ALA A 19 32.06 9.30 20.51
N GLN A 20 31.92 8.07 21.02
CA GLN A 20 30.64 7.55 21.45
C GLN A 20 30.01 8.50 22.49
N VAL A 21 28.76 8.89 22.26
CA VAL A 21 28.00 9.70 23.22
C VAL A 21 27.29 8.80 24.22
N ASP A 22 27.19 9.26 25.46
CA ASP A 22 26.39 8.62 26.50
C ASP A 22 24.96 9.17 26.54
N LEU A 23 24.13 8.59 27.40
CA LEU A 23 22.72 8.94 27.54
C LEU A 23 22.47 10.44 27.84
N SER A 24 23.40 11.13 28.52
CA SER A 24 23.26 12.55 28.87
C SER A 24 23.27 13.49 27.66
N TYR A 25 23.80 13.04 26.51
CA TYR A 25 23.73 13.80 25.26
C TYR A 25 22.30 13.98 24.75
N TYR A 26 21.42 13.02 25.05
CA TYR A 26 20.05 13.00 24.57
C TYR A 26 19.05 13.57 25.58
N LEU A 27 19.24 13.27 26.86
CA LEU A 27 18.25 13.56 27.90
C LEU A 27 18.18 15.06 28.21
N PRO A 28 16.96 15.61 28.43
CA PRO A 28 16.80 17.01 28.79
C PRO A 28 17.43 17.31 30.15
N THR A 29 17.99 18.52 30.28
CA THR A 29 18.57 19.00 31.55
C THR A 29 17.47 19.31 32.58
N GLY A 30 17.79 19.17 33.86
CA GLY A 30 16.85 19.46 34.95
C GLY A 30 15.86 18.34 35.30
N TYR A 31 16.01 17.16 34.68
CA TYR A 31 15.22 15.97 34.99
C TYR A 31 15.99 15.00 35.87
N THR A 32 15.27 14.33 36.77
CA THR A 32 15.78 13.23 37.59
C THR A 32 15.07 11.94 37.24
N TYR A 33 15.83 10.85 37.15
CA TYR A 33 15.35 9.57 36.66
C TYR A 33 15.32 8.53 37.78
N ASP A 34 14.25 7.74 37.84
CA ASP A 34 14.16 6.56 38.70
C ASP A 34 15.19 5.51 38.25
N GLN A 35 16.14 5.22 39.13
CA GLN A 35 17.24 4.30 38.87
C GLN A 35 16.81 2.82 38.86
N SER A 36 15.58 2.51 39.26
CA SER A 36 15.02 1.16 39.14
C SER A 36 14.60 0.82 37.71
N ILE A 37 14.39 1.83 36.86
CA ILE A 37 14.06 1.62 35.45
C ILE A 37 15.36 1.44 34.67
N PRO A 38 15.54 0.31 33.97
CA PRO A 38 16.79 0.03 33.26
C PRO A 38 16.99 0.99 32.09
N THR A 39 18.21 1.46 31.91
CA THR A 39 18.64 2.24 30.74
C THR A 39 18.80 1.33 29.52
N PRO A 40 18.81 1.89 28.28
CA PRO A 40 19.08 1.10 27.08
C PRO A 40 20.40 0.34 27.16
N LYS A 41 21.46 0.98 27.69
CA LYS A 41 22.79 0.37 27.80
C LYS A 41 22.81 -0.85 28.72
N GLU A 42 22.09 -0.80 29.84
CA GLU A 42 22.04 -1.91 30.80
C GLU A 42 21.40 -3.18 30.22
N VAL A 43 20.47 -3.02 29.27
CA VAL A 43 19.80 -4.13 28.60
C VAL A 43 20.52 -4.55 27.32
N LEU A 44 20.93 -3.59 26.50
CA LEU A 44 21.50 -3.84 25.16
C LEU A 44 23.02 -4.09 25.19
N GLY A 45 23.72 -3.62 26.22
CA GLY A 45 25.17 -3.74 26.38
C GLY A 45 25.99 -2.67 25.64
N TYR A 46 25.33 -1.70 24.98
CA TYR A 46 25.96 -0.62 24.22
C TYR A 46 25.14 0.68 24.31
N GLU A 47 25.77 1.82 24.00
CA GLU A 47 25.11 3.13 24.07
C GLU A 47 24.16 3.36 22.88
N VAL A 48 23.09 4.15 23.08
CA VAL A 48 22.17 4.50 21.98
C VAL A 48 22.93 5.23 20.87
N GLY A 49 22.76 4.77 19.64
CA GLY A 49 23.47 5.28 18.46
C GLY A 49 24.84 4.64 18.21
N GLU A 50 25.33 3.76 19.08
CA GLU A 50 26.55 2.98 18.84
C GLU A 50 26.33 1.89 17.79
N TRP A 51 25.18 1.24 17.83
CA TRP A 51 24.71 0.23 16.89
C TRP A 51 23.25 0.50 16.54
N HIS A 52 22.84 0.13 15.33
CA HIS A 52 21.42 0.13 14.98
C HIS A 52 20.73 -1.00 15.72
N VAL A 53 19.70 -0.67 16.52
CA VAL A 53 18.95 -1.71 17.24
C VAL A 53 18.23 -2.63 16.25
N SER A 54 18.43 -3.94 16.41
CA SER A 54 17.60 -4.93 15.72
C SER A 54 16.20 -4.97 16.34
N HIS A 55 15.20 -5.48 15.60
CA HIS A 55 13.83 -5.47 16.11
C HIS A 55 13.66 -6.34 17.37
N ASP A 56 14.37 -7.46 17.48
CA ASP A 56 14.37 -8.32 18.67
C ASP A 56 14.98 -7.64 19.89
N GLN A 57 16.08 -6.91 19.73
CA GLN A 57 16.67 -6.07 20.79
C GLN A 57 15.73 -4.92 21.20
N LEU A 58 15.05 -4.31 20.22
CA LEU A 58 14.09 -3.25 20.47
C LEU A 58 12.95 -3.77 21.35
N VAL A 59 12.32 -4.88 20.96
CA VAL A 59 11.24 -5.51 21.75
C VAL A 59 11.74 -5.98 23.12
N MET A 60 12.95 -6.53 23.21
CA MET A 60 13.57 -6.92 24.48
C MET A 60 13.65 -5.74 25.45
N TYR A 61 14.13 -4.59 24.98
CA TYR A 61 14.24 -3.39 25.80
C TYR A 61 12.87 -2.84 26.20
N MET A 62 11.92 -2.79 25.27
CA MET A 62 10.56 -2.32 25.53
C MET A 62 9.86 -3.14 26.63
N LYS A 63 10.08 -4.46 26.66
CA LYS A 63 9.60 -5.33 27.76
C LYS A 63 10.30 -5.02 29.08
N ALA A 64 11.62 -4.87 29.07
CA ALA A 64 12.38 -4.58 30.29
C ALA A 64 11.95 -3.28 30.97
N VAL A 65 11.64 -2.24 30.19
CA VAL A 65 11.09 -0.97 30.73
C VAL A 65 9.68 -1.17 31.29
N ALA A 66 8.81 -1.91 30.58
CA ALA A 66 7.45 -2.18 31.02
C ALA A 66 7.40 -3.03 32.31
N ASP A 67 8.27 -4.03 32.44
CA ASP A 67 8.34 -4.87 33.64
C ASP A 67 8.85 -4.11 34.88
N ALA A 68 9.66 -3.07 34.68
CA ALA A 68 10.25 -2.27 35.76
C ALA A 68 9.39 -1.07 36.19
N SER A 69 8.51 -0.55 35.33
CA SER A 69 7.77 0.69 35.56
C SER A 69 6.28 0.46 35.85
N ASP A 70 5.76 1.04 36.93
CA ASP A 70 4.32 1.03 37.25
C ASP A 70 3.47 1.94 36.35
N ARG A 71 4.10 2.68 35.43
CA ARG A 71 3.48 3.61 34.47
C ARG A 71 3.29 3.03 33.08
N VAL A 72 3.87 1.86 32.81
CA VAL A 72 4.01 1.32 31.45
C VAL A 72 3.35 -0.05 31.36
N THR A 73 2.52 -0.25 30.34
CA THR A 73 2.04 -1.59 29.96
C THR A 73 2.53 -1.95 28.57
N PHE A 74 2.90 -3.22 28.38
CA PHE A 74 3.32 -3.78 27.10
C PHE A 74 2.21 -4.65 26.51
N GLU A 75 1.87 -4.42 25.24
CA GLU A 75 0.90 -5.21 24.46
C GLU A 75 1.55 -5.68 23.14
N GLU A 76 1.36 -6.95 22.77
CA GLU A 76 1.58 -7.40 21.39
C GLU A 76 0.29 -7.16 20.59
N THR A 77 0.31 -6.18 19.69
CA THR A 77 -0.88 -5.74 18.94
C THR A 77 -1.14 -6.59 17.69
N GLY A 78 -0.21 -7.46 17.32
CA GLY A 78 -0.31 -8.40 16.21
C GLY A 78 1.06 -8.83 15.70
N ARG A 79 1.09 -9.46 14.51
CA ARG A 79 2.33 -9.95 13.90
C ARG A 79 2.43 -9.64 12.42
N THR A 80 3.66 -9.44 11.94
CA THR A 80 4.00 -9.26 10.53
C THR A 80 3.89 -10.56 9.72
N TYR A 81 4.09 -10.48 8.41
CA TYR A 81 4.22 -11.67 7.57
C TYR A 81 5.37 -12.59 8.01
N GLU A 82 6.52 -12.03 8.40
CA GLU A 82 7.66 -12.80 8.93
C GLU A 82 7.50 -13.18 10.42
N LYS A 83 6.29 -13.05 10.96
CA LYS A 83 5.91 -13.43 12.33
C LYS A 83 6.61 -12.64 13.44
N ARG A 84 7.17 -11.48 13.14
CA ARG A 84 7.69 -10.55 14.15
C ARG A 84 6.53 -9.87 14.89
N PRO A 85 6.61 -9.73 16.22
CA PRO A 85 5.57 -9.06 16.99
C PRO A 85 5.56 -7.56 16.69
N GLN A 86 4.38 -6.99 16.44
CA GLN A 86 4.17 -5.55 16.57
C GLN A 86 3.72 -5.27 18.00
N VAL A 87 4.28 -4.24 18.61
CA VAL A 87 4.14 -3.99 20.05
C VAL A 87 3.68 -2.57 20.31
N LEU A 88 2.97 -2.38 21.41
CA LEU A 88 2.54 -1.06 21.87
C LEU A 88 2.84 -0.90 23.35
N LEU A 89 3.49 0.20 23.69
CA LEU A 89 3.62 0.64 25.07
C LEU A 89 2.53 1.69 25.34
N THR A 90 1.74 1.47 26.39
CA THR A 90 0.85 2.51 26.93
C THR A 90 1.51 3.09 28.18
N ILE A 91 1.83 4.39 28.14
CA ILE A 91 2.55 5.09 29.21
C ILE A 91 1.64 6.20 29.77
N THR A 92 1.27 6.08 31.04
CA THR A 92 0.42 7.06 31.75
C THR A 92 0.57 6.86 33.27
N SER A 93 -0.14 7.63 34.10
CA SER A 93 -0.07 7.43 35.54
C SER A 93 -0.70 6.08 35.96
N PRO A 94 -0.24 5.45 37.07
CA PRO A 94 -0.82 4.18 37.53
C PRO A 94 -2.33 4.28 37.78
N ALA A 95 -2.81 5.46 38.21
CA ALA A 95 -4.23 5.75 38.39
C ALA A 95 -5.02 5.74 37.08
N ASN A 96 -4.41 6.14 35.95
CA ASN A 96 -5.01 6.06 34.63
C ASN A 96 -5.00 4.63 34.09
N LEU A 97 -3.92 3.88 34.29
CA LEU A 97 -3.85 2.46 33.91
C LEU A 97 -4.95 1.64 34.58
N ALA A 98 -5.22 1.88 35.87
CA ALA A 98 -6.28 1.20 36.62
C ALA A 98 -7.71 1.47 36.07
N LYS A 99 -7.90 2.48 35.23
CA LYS A 99 -9.20 2.85 34.63
C LYS A 99 -9.12 3.00 33.10
N ILE A 100 -8.19 2.31 32.45
CA ILE A 100 -7.88 2.53 31.04
C ILE A 100 -9.07 2.27 30.11
N ASP A 101 -9.89 1.26 30.42
CA ASP A 101 -11.11 0.96 29.66
C ASP A 101 -12.16 2.08 29.78
N GLN A 102 -12.26 2.69 30.97
CA GLN A 102 -13.13 3.85 31.17
C GLN A 102 -12.63 5.06 30.37
N ILE A 103 -11.31 5.29 30.31
CA ILE A 103 -10.70 6.33 29.48
C ILE A 103 -11.06 6.09 28.00
N LYS A 104 -10.86 4.88 27.48
CA LYS A 104 -11.23 4.52 26.10
C LYS A 104 -12.73 4.73 25.84
N ALA A 105 -13.59 4.31 26.77
CA ALA A 105 -15.04 4.50 26.66
C ALA A 105 -15.46 5.98 26.66
N ASP A 106 -14.84 6.81 27.51
CA ASP A 106 -15.10 8.24 27.56
C ASP A 106 -14.62 8.95 26.29
N ARG A 107 -13.49 8.53 25.72
CA ARG A 107 -13.00 9.05 24.45
C ARG A 107 -13.92 8.74 23.28
N LYS A 108 -14.49 7.53 23.21
CA LYS A 108 -15.48 7.18 22.18
C LYS A 108 -16.69 8.12 22.17
N LYS A 109 -17.05 8.71 23.31
CA LYS A 109 -18.12 9.73 23.39
C LYS A 109 -17.78 11.02 22.64
N LEU A 110 -16.50 11.32 22.35
CA LEU A 110 -16.14 12.47 21.51
C LEU A 110 -16.65 12.34 20.07
N ARG A 111 -16.89 11.11 19.59
CA ARG A 111 -17.45 10.81 18.27
C ARG A 111 -18.96 10.97 18.19
N ASP A 112 -19.63 11.07 19.34
CA ASP A 112 -21.07 11.25 19.43
C ASP A 112 -21.39 12.73 19.62
N ALA A 113 -21.97 13.35 18.58
CA ALA A 113 -22.37 14.76 18.59
C ALA A 113 -23.39 15.10 19.70
N GLY A 114 -24.16 14.11 20.18
CA GLY A 114 -25.13 14.26 21.26
C GLY A 114 -24.56 14.03 22.66
N ALA A 115 -23.36 13.48 22.79
CA ALA A 115 -22.80 13.13 24.09
C ALA A 115 -22.29 14.35 24.87
N SER A 116 -22.66 14.40 26.16
CA SER A 116 -22.07 15.35 27.11
C SER A 116 -20.75 14.79 27.64
N VAL A 117 -19.68 15.55 27.45
CA VAL A 117 -18.31 15.18 27.83
C VAL A 117 -17.65 16.38 28.51
N ASP A 118 -17.07 16.17 29.69
CA ASP A 118 -16.29 17.17 30.43
C ASP A 118 -14.83 17.17 29.94
N ILE A 119 -14.56 18.02 28.94
CA ILE A 119 -13.23 18.17 28.32
C ILE A 119 -12.17 18.56 29.35
N SER A 120 -12.54 19.27 30.42
CA SER A 120 -11.58 19.73 31.44
C SER A 120 -10.94 18.58 32.21
N LYS A 121 -11.59 17.41 32.29
CA LYS A 121 -11.10 16.21 32.99
C LYS A 121 -10.57 15.12 32.08
N MET A 122 -10.73 15.27 30.76
CA MET A 122 -10.35 14.25 29.80
C MET A 122 -8.84 14.27 29.53
N PRO A 123 -8.15 13.13 29.62
CA PRO A 123 -6.75 13.07 29.24
C PRO A 123 -6.59 13.24 27.72
N ILE A 124 -5.50 13.85 27.28
CA ILE A 124 -5.08 13.81 25.88
C ILE A 124 -4.46 12.46 25.55
N VAL A 125 -4.65 11.96 24.33
CA VAL A 125 -3.94 10.78 23.82
C VAL A 125 -3.00 11.19 22.71
N MET A 126 -1.71 10.85 22.85
CA MET A 126 -0.68 11.06 21.83
C MET A 126 -0.13 9.73 21.38
N PHE A 127 -0.18 9.45 20.07
CA PHE A 127 0.40 8.26 19.47
C PHE A 127 1.75 8.60 18.84
N MET A 128 2.78 7.83 19.17
CA MET A 128 4.15 7.97 18.68
C MET A 128 4.50 6.74 17.85
N GLY A 129 4.43 6.87 16.53
CA GLY A 129 4.69 5.80 15.57
C GLY A 129 6.05 5.97 14.90
N TYR A 130 6.92 4.97 15.02
CA TYR A 130 8.29 5.06 14.53
C TYR A 130 8.56 4.13 13.34
N SER A 131 9.32 4.64 12.37
CA SER A 131 9.98 3.85 11.33
C SER A 131 9.04 2.89 10.59
N VAL A 132 7.94 3.41 10.05
CA VAL A 132 7.09 2.69 9.08
C VAL A 132 7.87 2.32 7.81
N HIS A 133 8.88 3.11 7.48
CA HIS A 133 9.95 2.70 6.60
C HIS A 133 11.11 2.11 7.41
N GLY A 134 11.41 0.83 7.19
CA GLY A 134 12.37 0.13 8.04
C GLY A 134 13.83 0.59 7.91
N ASN A 135 14.17 1.26 6.80
CA ASN A 135 15.49 1.86 6.59
C ASN A 135 15.57 3.34 6.96
N GLU A 136 14.65 3.82 7.80
CA GLU A 136 14.65 5.13 8.43
C GLU A 136 14.83 4.93 9.97
N PRO A 137 16.00 4.44 10.41
CA PRO A 137 16.21 3.79 11.70
C PRO A 137 16.26 4.73 12.92
N SER A 138 16.53 6.01 12.73
CA SER A 138 16.69 6.98 13.83
C SER A 138 15.41 7.14 14.65
N GLY A 139 14.23 6.97 14.01
CA GLY A 139 12.94 6.91 14.71
C GLY A 139 12.90 5.76 15.71
N ALA A 140 13.06 4.51 15.25
CA ALA A 140 13.05 3.33 16.10
C ALA A 140 14.10 3.41 17.23
N ASN A 141 15.29 3.97 16.97
CA ASN A 141 16.32 4.13 18.00
C ASN A 141 16.01 5.28 18.98
N ALA A 142 15.33 6.34 18.54
CA ALA A 142 14.80 7.37 19.43
C ALA A 142 13.68 6.85 20.33
N SER A 143 12.94 5.83 19.91
CA SER A 143 11.91 5.20 20.74
C SER A 143 12.49 4.57 22.02
N LEU A 144 13.75 4.11 22.02
CA LEU A 144 14.46 3.64 23.21
C LEU A 144 14.57 4.74 24.27
N LEU A 145 14.91 5.95 23.82
CA LEU A 145 15.04 7.14 24.67
C LEU A 145 13.67 7.63 25.15
N ALA A 146 12.66 7.62 24.27
CA ALA A 146 11.29 7.98 24.61
C ALA A 146 10.71 7.03 25.68
N ALA A 147 10.85 5.72 25.50
CA ALA A 147 10.40 4.73 26.48
C ALA A 147 11.07 4.94 27.85
N TYR A 148 12.40 5.12 27.86
CA TYR A 148 13.13 5.41 29.11
C TYR A 148 12.65 6.70 29.77
N HIS A 149 12.62 7.80 29.02
CA HIS A 149 12.30 9.11 29.56
C HIS A 149 10.89 9.14 30.15
N PHE A 150 9.89 8.65 29.40
CA PHE A 150 8.51 8.68 29.87
C PHE A 150 8.20 7.68 31.00
N ALA A 151 8.99 6.61 31.12
CA ALA A 151 8.88 5.66 32.23
C ALA A 151 9.58 6.16 33.51
N ALA A 152 10.77 6.76 33.39
CA ALA A 152 11.68 6.98 34.51
C ALA A 152 11.74 8.43 35.00
N ALA A 153 11.40 9.43 34.18
CA ALA A 153 11.49 10.83 34.60
C ALA A 153 10.47 11.15 35.71
N LYS A 154 10.94 11.78 36.79
CA LYS A 154 10.10 12.09 37.96
C LYS A 154 9.25 13.33 37.77
N GLU A 155 9.76 14.31 37.03
CA GLU A 155 9.15 15.63 36.86
C GLU A 155 7.88 15.60 35.99
N ILE A 156 7.72 14.59 35.12
CA ILE A 156 6.53 14.42 34.27
C ILE A 156 5.41 13.64 34.94
N ALA A 157 5.61 13.10 36.15
CA ALA A 157 4.68 12.15 36.77
C ALA A 157 3.25 12.72 36.88
N GLY A 158 3.12 13.99 37.28
CA GLY A 158 1.82 14.67 37.38
C GLY A 158 1.23 15.08 36.02
N ASP A 159 2.05 15.22 34.97
CA ASP A 159 1.55 15.48 33.62
C ASP A 159 0.85 14.24 33.05
N LEU A 160 1.37 13.05 33.36
CA LEU A 160 0.80 11.76 32.95
C LEU A 160 -0.57 11.45 33.58
N ASP A 161 -1.00 12.18 34.62
CA ASP A 161 -2.38 12.09 35.12
C ASP A 161 -3.41 12.61 34.11
N ASN A 162 -2.98 13.49 33.21
CA ASN A 162 -3.84 14.13 32.21
C ASN A 162 -3.49 13.72 30.78
N MET A 163 -2.72 12.64 30.60
CA MET A 163 -2.22 12.23 29.30
C MET A 163 -1.97 10.72 29.23
N VAL A 164 -2.29 10.13 28.08
CA VAL A 164 -1.89 8.76 27.73
C VAL A 164 -1.01 8.82 26.49
N LEU A 165 0.18 8.25 26.61
CA LEU A 165 1.13 8.12 25.52
C LEU A 165 1.06 6.70 24.98
N LEU A 166 0.93 6.57 23.66
CA LEU A 166 0.96 5.30 22.95
C LEU A 166 2.25 5.27 22.13
N LEU A 167 3.10 4.28 22.35
CA LEU A 167 4.42 4.17 21.72
C LEU A 167 4.48 2.87 20.92
N ASP A 168 4.49 2.98 19.59
CA ASP A 168 4.73 1.88 18.65
C ASP A 168 6.16 2.00 18.11
N PRO A 169 7.13 1.27 18.68
CA PRO A 169 8.55 1.54 18.50
C PRO A 169 9.07 1.16 17.10
N ALA A 170 8.30 0.37 16.33
CA ALA A 170 8.66 -0.04 14.97
C ALA A 170 7.42 -0.50 14.21
N ILE A 171 6.84 0.40 13.43
CA ILE A 171 5.65 0.10 12.62
C ILE A 171 5.95 -0.99 11.57
N ASN A 172 7.17 -1.04 11.04
CA ASN A 172 7.63 -2.05 10.10
C ASN A 172 8.79 -2.91 10.68
N PRO A 173 8.47 -3.92 11.52
CA PRO A 173 9.48 -4.81 12.10
C PRO A 173 10.36 -5.52 11.08
N ASP A 174 9.78 -5.94 9.95
CA ASP A 174 10.46 -6.74 8.94
C ASP A 174 11.52 -5.92 8.19
N GLY A 175 11.14 -4.71 7.76
CA GLY A 175 12.05 -3.76 7.15
C GLY A 175 13.15 -3.29 8.10
N LEU A 176 12.79 -2.95 9.35
CA LEU A 176 13.75 -2.50 10.36
C LEU A 176 14.82 -3.56 10.62
N ASN A 177 14.41 -4.82 10.78
CA ASN A 177 15.33 -5.91 11.03
C ASN A 177 16.26 -6.17 9.83
N ARG A 178 15.73 -6.13 8.60
CA ARG A 178 16.51 -6.26 7.35
C ARG A 178 17.58 -5.18 7.29
N PHE A 179 17.20 -3.94 7.56
CA PHE A 179 18.09 -2.78 7.53
C PHE A 179 19.17 -2.85 8.61
N ALA A 180 18.79 -3.03 9.88
CA ALA A 180 19.72 -3.07 11.00
C ALA A 180 20.76 -4.19 10.81
N SER A 181 20.34 -5.34 10.27
CA SER A 181 21.24 -6.45 9.94
C SER A 181 22.28 -6.00 8.89
N TRP A 182 21.87 -5.38 7.79
CA TRP A 182 22.79 -4.91 6.74
C TRP A 182 23.80 -3.90 7.26
N VAL A 183 23.32 -2.85 7.93
CA VAL A 183 24.16 -1.74 8.38
C VAL A 183 25.15 -2.21 9.45
N ASN A 184 24.69 -3.01 10.42
CA ASN A 184 25.58 -3.50 11.48
C ASN A 184 26.64 -4.48 10.96
N THR A 185 26.34 -5.31 9.96
CA THR A 185 27.36 -6.22 9.39
C THR A 185 28.45 -5.49 8.62
N HIS A 186 28.16 -4.29 8.11
CA HIS A 186 29.10 -3.46 7.35
C HIS A 186 29.75 -2.33 8.19
N LYS A 187 29.35 -2.19 9.45
CA LYS A 187 29.91 -1.18 10.36
C LYS A 187 31.40 -1.42 10.59
N SER A 188 32.19 -0.35 10.46
CA SER A 188 33.59 -0.33 10.87
C SER A 188 33.76 0.25 12.27
N TYR A 189 34.71 -0.27 13.06
CA TYR A 189 35.07 0.33 14.36
C TYR A 189 35.73 1.71 14.20
N ASN A 190 36.42 1.92 13.08
CA ASN A 190 36.85 3.24 12.65
C ASN A 190 35.84 3.75 11.63
N MET A 191 35.02 4.72 12.04
CA MET A 191 33.94 5.23 11.20
C MET A 191 34.47 5.84 9.91
N ASN A 192 33.83 5.53 8.79
CA ASN A 192 34.15 6.06 7.47
C ASN A 192 32.89 6.68 6.85
N GLY A 193 32.89 8.00 6.72
CA GLY A 193 31.75 8.78 6.22
C GLY A 193 31.56 8.76 4.71
N ASP A 194 32.46 8.15 3.93
CA ASP A 194 32.35 8.12 2.47
C ASP A 194 31.00 7.48 2.04
N PRO A 195 30.14 8.21 1.29
CA PRO A 195 28.82 7.72 0.89
C PRO A 195 28.87 6.47 -0.02
N ASN A 196 30.03 6.13 -0.58
CA ASN A 196 30.23 4.90 -1.36
C ASN A 196 30.47 3.65 -0.49
N ASN A 197 30.58 3.81 0.84
CA ASN A 197 30.72 2.68 1.75
C ASN A 197 29.50 1.73 1.65
N ALA A 198 29.75 0.41 1.72
CA ALA A 198 28.72 -0.62 1.65
C ALA A 198 27.62 -0.45 2.71
N GLU A 199 27.98 0.11 3.87
CA GLU A 199 27.04 0.45 4.95
C GLU A 199 25.85 1.30 4.48
N PHE A 200 26.05 2.24 3.55
CA PHE A 200 25.02 3.18 3.08
C PHE A 200 24.26 2.70 1.83
N ASN A 201 24.67 1.56 1.28
CA ASN A 201 24.26 1.04 -0.02
C ASN A 201 23.65 -0.37 0.13
N GLU A 202 22.44 -0.44 0.68
CA GLU A 202 21.67 -1.68 0.87
C GLU A 202 21.54 -2.50 -0.42
N ALA A 203 21.63 -3.82 -0.29
CA ALA A 203 21.24 -4.74 -1.34
C ALA A 203 19.76 -4.57 -1.72
N TRP A 204 19.42 -5.01 -2.93
CA TRP A 204 18.03 -5.18 -3.35
C TRP A 204 17.46 -6.45 -2.68
N PRO A 205 16.23 -6.44 -2.14
CA PRO A 205 15.37 -5.29 -1.89
C PRO A 205 15.83 -4.54 -0.63
N ARG A 206 15.66 -3.22 -0.62
CA ARG A 206 16.05 -2.37 0.53
C ARG A 206 15.15 -2.64 1.74
N GLY A 207 15.57 -2.19 2.93
CA GLY A 207 14.84 -2.31 4.20
C GLY A 207 13.64 -1.36 4.36
N ARG A 208 13.34 -0.52 3.37
CA ARG A 208 12.22 0.44 3.44
C ARG A 208 10.87 -0.23 3.68
N THR A 209 10.63 -1.33 2.99
CA THR A 209 9.29 -1.92 2.82
C THR A 209 9.07 -3.14 3.70
N ASN A 210 7.84 -3.66 3.75
CA ASN A 210 7.52 -4.89 4.49
C ASN A 210 8.06 -6.15 3.79
N HIS A 211 7.56 -7.33 4.17
CA HIS A 211 7.93 -8.60 3.57
C HIS A 211 7.71 -8.66 2.04
N TYR A 212 6.51 -8.29 1.57
CA TYR A 212 6.16 -8.26 0.15
C TYR A 212 6.56 -6.96 -0.56
N TRP A 213 7.45 -6.18 0.05
CA TRP A 213 7.99 -4.94 -0.51
C TRP A 213 6.98 -3.81 -0.74
N PHE A 214 5.92 -3.75 0.07
CA PHE A 214 4.98 -2.64 0.07
C PHE A 214 5.43 -1.50 0.97
N ASP A 215 5.10 -0.28 0.56
CA ASP A 215 5.18 0.92 1.39
C ASP A 215 4.00 0.95 2.37
N LEU A 216 4.27 0.66 3.64
CA LEU A 216 3.25 0.66 4.69
C LEU A 216 2.72 2.07 5.02
N ASN A 217 3.40 3.14 4.59
CA ASN A 217 2.90 4.52 4.67
C ASN A 217 2.11 4.94 3.42
N ARG A 218 1.60 3.96 2.66
CA ARG A 218 0.53 4.10 1.67
C ARG A 218 -0.66 3.20 1.94
N ASP A 219 -0.57 2.37 2.97
CA ASP A 219 -1.52 1.32 3.33
C ASP A 219 -2.41 1.67 4.55
N TRP A 220 -2.47 2.95 4.96
CA TRP A 220 -3.36 3.37 6.06
C TRP A 220 -4.84 3.33 5.69
N LEU A 221 -5.18 3.70 4.46
CA LEU A 221 -6.55 3.67 3.95
C LEU A 221 -6.88 2.32 3.26
N PRO A 222 -5.97 1.72 2.47
CA PRO A 222 -6.23 0.40 1.90
C PRO A 222 -6.22 -0.75 2.91
N VAL A 223 -5.38 -0.68 3.95
CA VAL A 223 -5.29 -1.67 5.04
C VAL A 223 -5.15 -3.11 4.55
N GLN A 224 -4.36 -3.31 3.49
CA GLN A 224 -4.21 -4.61 2.83
C GLN A 224 -3.26 -5.55 3.57
N HIS A 225 -2.35 -5.00 4.38
CA HIS A 225 -1.34 -5.78 5.10
C HIS A 225 -1.70 -5.98 6.58
N PRO A 226 -1.26 -7.10 7.20
CA PRO A 226 -1.48 -7.35 8.62
C PRO A 226 -0.90 -6.22 9.48
N GLU A 227 0.25 -5.65 9.11
CA GLU A 227 0.87 -4.55 9.84
C GLU A 227 -0.05 -3.33 9.94
N SER A 228 -0.71 -2.98 8.84
CA SER A 228 -1.66 -1.87 8.77
C SER A 228 -2.99 -2.19 9.46
N ARG A 229 -3.52 -3.41 9.30
CA ARG A 229 -4.72 -3.86 10.05
C ARG A 229 -4.49 -3.77 11.54
N ASN A 230 -3.29 -4.14 11.99
CA ASN A 230 -2.90 -4.05 13.39
C ASN A 230 -2.88 -2.59 13.86
N ARG A 231 -2.24 -1.70 13.10
CA ARG A 231 -2.14 -0.27 13.42
C ARG A 231 -3.50 0.46 13.41
N VAL A 232 -4.33 0.23 12.39
CA VAL A 232 -5.62 0.92 12.23
C VAL A 232 -6.59 0.54 13.35
N ARG A 233 -6.66 -0.73 13.79
CA ARG A 233 -7.52 -1.07 14.93
C ARG A 233 -7.05 -0.39 16.23
N VAL A 234 -5.75 -0.29 16.49
CA VAL A 234 -5.24 0.47 17.66
C VAL A 234 -5.63 1.94 17.54
N PHE A 235 -5.47 2.55 16.36
CA PHE A 235 -5.90 3.92 16.11
C PHE A 235 -7.40 4.12 16.40
N GLN A 236 -8.26 3.22 15.91
CA GLN A 236 -9.72 3.30 16.10
C GLN A 236 -10.15 3.04 17.55
N GLU A 237 -9.39 2.24 18.29
CA GLU A 237 -9.65 1.96 19.69
C GLU A 237 -9.35 3.17 20.59
N TRP A 238 -8.25 3.87 20.30
CA TRP A 238 -7.75 4.96 21.14
C TRP A 238 -8.17 6.36 20.69
N LEU A 239 -8.42 6.53 19.38
CA LEU A 239 -8.76 7.80 18.75
C LEU A 239 -7.79 8.91 19.14
N PRO A 240 -6.49 8.83 18.84
CA PRO A 240 -5.50 9.79 19.35
C PRO A 240 -5.84 11.22 18.96
N ASN A 241 -5.46 12.20 19.80
CA ASN A 241 -5.57 13.61 19.44
C ASN A 241 -4.40 14.06 18.54
N ILE A 242 -3.21 13.49 18.78
CA ILE A 242 -2.00 13.74 18.01
C ILE A 242 -1.41 12.39 17.59
N HIS A 243 -1.05 12.27 16.32
CA HIS A 243 -0.35 11.11 15.77
C HIS A 243 0.98 11.56 15.17
N LEU A 244 2.08 11.15 15.78
CA LEU A 244 3.45 11.44 15.33
C LEU A 244 3.92 10.32 14.39
N ASP A 245 4.30 10.69 13.17
CA ASP A 245 4.80 9.80 12.12
C ASP A 245 6.28 10.09 11.90
N PHE A 246 7.17 9.32 12.54
CA PHE A 246 8.61 9.55 12.52
C PHE A 246 9.28 8.90 11.30
N HIS A 247 9.86 9.74 10.44
CA HIS A 247 10.47 9.40 9.16
C HIS A 247 11.88 9.98 8.99
N GLU A 248 12.54 9.55 7.92
CA GLU A 248 13.77 10.14 7.40
C GLU A 248 13.72 10.43 5.91
N MET A 249 14.48 11.45 5.50
CA MET A 249 14.69 11.86 4.12
C MET A 249 16.18 11.79 3.75
N GLY A 250 16.52 12.21 2.54
CA GLY A 250 17.90 12.14 2.02
C GLY A 250 18.95 12.75 2.97
N THR A 251 20.16 12.16 2.99
CA THR A 251 21.29 12.56 3.85
C THR A 251 21.65 14.05 3.75
N ASN A 252 21.44 14.66 2.59
CA ASN A 252 21.78 16.07 2.35
C ASN A 252 20.68 17.07 2.77
N SER A 253 19.57 16.58 3.33
CA SER A 253 18.50 17.42 3.86
C SER A 253 18.83 17.92 5.29
N THR A 254 17.85 18.56 5.92
CA THR A 254 17.90 18.98 7.34
C THR A 254 16.81 18.26 8.15
N PHE A 255 15.98 18.95 8.92
CA PHE A 255 14.84 18.35 9.64
C PHE A 255 13.54 19.01 9.19
N PHE A 256 12.52 18.23 8.83
CA PHE A 256 11.19 18.76 8.53
C PHE A 256 10.17 18.29 9.55
N PHE A 257 9.20 19.15 9.84
CA PHE A 257 8.00 18.82 10.58
C PHE A 257 6.79 19.51 9.96
N GLN A 258 5.63 18.86 10.03
CA GLN A 258 4.38 19.44 9.55
C GLN A 258 4.00 20.75 10.26
N PRO A 259 3.24 21.65 9.61
CA PRO A 259 2.41 21.43 8.43
C PRO A 259 3.16 21.36 7.09
N GLY A 260 2.59 20.66 6.10
CA GLY A 260 3.06 20.65 4.72
C GLY A 260 2.63 21.89 3.93
N VAL A 261 2.68 21.81 2.60
CA VAL A 261 2.29 22.90 1.70
C VAL A 261 0.79 23.22 1.87
N PRO A 262 0.41 24.43 2.33
CA PRO A 262 -0.99 24.74 2.69
C PRO A 262 -1.99 24.56 1.55
N ALA A 263 -1.56 24.81 0.30
CA ALA A 263 -2.42 24.69 -0.88
C ALA A 263 -2.74 23.24 -1.28
N ARG A 264 -2.00 22.25 -0.74
CA ARG A 264 -2.07 20.83 -1.08
C ARG A 264 -2.70 19.98 0.02
N MET A 265 -3.62 20.58 0.77
CA MET A 265 -4.44 19.87 1.75
C MET A 265 -5.72 19.35 1.10
N HIS A 266 -6.11 18.13 1.45
CA HIS A 266 -7.37 17.56 0.99
C HIS A 266 -8.57 18.40 1.51
N PRO A 267 -9.57 18.74 0.68
CA PRO A 267 -10.67 19.62 1.12
C PRO A 267 -11.61 19.03 2.17
N LEU A 268 -11.51 17.73 2.47
CA LEU A 268 -12.23 17.11 3.58
C LEU A 268 -11.52 17.29 4.93
N THR A 269 -10.28 17.80 4.93
CA THR A 269 -9.57 18.19 6.15
C THR A 269 -9.97 19.62 6.54
N PRO A 270 -10.48 19.88 7.76
CA PRO A 270 -10.85 21.22 8.20
C PRO A 270 -9.67 22.19 8.26
N ALA A 271 -9.91 23.47 7.94
CA ALA A 271 -8.91 24.52 8.13
C ALA A 271 -8.39 24.60 9.57
N LYS A 272 -9.25 24.30 10.56
CA LYS A 272 -8.86 24.29 11.98
C LYS A 272 -7.79 23.25 12.31
N ASN A 273 -7.76 22.13 11.58
CA ASN A 273 -6.70 21.12 11.72
C ASN A 273 -5.34 21.77 11.41
N PHE A 274 -5.20 22.39 10.23
CA PHE A 274 -3.98 23.08 9.81
C PHE A 274 -3.52 24.16 10.82
N GLU A 275 -4.44 24.97 11.35
CA GLU A 275 -4.12 25.98 12.37
C GLU A 275 -3.50 25.35 13.63
N LEU A 276 -4.03 24.20 14.07
CA LEU A 276 -3.52 23.49 15.24
C LEU A 276 -2.17 22.85 14.94
N THR A 277 -1.98 22.28 13.75
CA THR A 277 -0.69 21.75 13.28
C THR A 277 0.38 22.84 13.25
N GLU A 278 0.07 24.03 12.71
CA GLU A 278 0.98 25.18 12.73
C GLU A 278 1.33 25.62 14.17
N LYS A 279 0.34 25.61 15.07
CA LYS A 279 0.56 25.94 16.48
C LYS A 279 1.48 24.91 17.16
N ILE A 280 1.30 23.62 16.90
CA ILE A 280 2.19 22.55 17.40
C ILE A 280 3.60 22.71 16.81
N GLY A 281 3.72 23.05 15.53
CA GLY A 281 4.99 23.31 14.86
C GLY A 281 5.87 24.36 15.56
N LYS A 282 5.28 25.35 16.24
CA LYS A 282 6.03 26.34 17.04
C LYS A 282 6.75 25.73 18.25
N TYR A 283 6.24 24.63 18.80
CA TYR A 283 6.93 23.89 19.86
C TYR A 283 8.14 23.14 19.31
N HIS A 284 8.02 22.52 18.12
CA HIS A 284 9.12 21.85 17.45
C HIS A 284 10.23 22.83 17.08
N ALA A 285 9.87 23.96 16.46
CA ALA A 285 10.80 25.04 16.14
C ALA A 285 11.62 25.48 17.37
N LYS A 286 10.92 25.81 18.47
CA LYS A 286 11.57 26.21 19.73
C LYS A 286 12.52 25.16 20.28
N ALA A 287 12.16 23.88 20.20
CA ALA A 287 12.99 22.79 20.73
C ALA A 287 14.21 22.51 19.84
N LEU A 288 14.06 22.58 18.52
CA LEU A 288 15.16 22.41 17.57
C LEU A 288 16.13 23.60 17.59
N ASP A 289 15.62 24.83 17.77
CA ASP A 289 16.42 26.04 18.00
C ASP A 289 17.37 25.85 19.20
N GLN A 290 16.88 25.25 20.29
CA GLN A 290 17.66 25.05 21.52
C GLN A 290 18.85 24.11 21.35
N ILE A 291 18.74 23.14 20.43
CA ILE A 291 19.82 22.17 20.15
C ILE A 291 20.64 22.53 18.91
N GLY A 292 20.29 23.63 18.23
CA GLY A 292 20.98 24.15 17.05
C GLY A 292 20.75 23.34 15.77
N SER A 293 19.66 22.57 15.69
CA SER A 293 19.35 21.76 14.52
C SER A 293 18.63 22.58 13.46
N LEU A 294 19.10 22.50 12.21
CA LEU A 294 18.45 23.17 11.08
C LEU A 294 17.12 22.48 10.76
N TYR A 295 16.08 23.27 10.47
CA TYR A 295 14.77 22.75 10.11
C TYR A 295 14.02 23.60 9.10
N PHE A 296 12.94 23.06 8.55
CA PHE A 296 11.97 23.75 7.71
C PHE A 296 10.57 23.15 7.87
N ASN A 297 9.54 23.88 7.48
CA ASN A 297 8.14 23.44 7.42
C ASN A 297 7.38 24.19 6.31
N GLN A 298 6.11 23.86 6.07
CA GLN A 298 5.23 24.47 5.06
C GLN A 298 5.67 24.29 3.59
N GLU A 299 6.62 23.40 3.34
CA GLU A 299 7.23 23.15 2.03
C GLU A 299 7.32 21.63 1.75
N SER A 300 7.61 21.27 0.49
CA SER A 300 7.91 19.91 -0.01
C SER A 300 6.80 18.85 0.04
N TYR A 301 6.19 18.64 1.20
CA TYR A 301 5.22 17.56 1.44
C TYR A 301 3.78 18.08 1.39
N ASP A 302 2.84 17.23 0.96
CA ASP A 302 1.41 17.54 0.92
C ASP A 302 0.59 16.77 1.95
N ASP A 303 -0.65 17.23 2.16
CA ASP A 303 -1.64 16.59 3.03
C ASP A 303 -2.90 16.20 2.22
N TYR A 304 -2.67 15.62 1.05
CA TYR A 304 -3.73 15.29 0.09
C TYR A 304 -4.25 13.85 0.20
N TYR A 305 -3.39 12.84 0.02
CA TYR A 305 -3.81 11.43 0.06
C TYR A 305 -3.92 10.92 1.49
N TYR A 306 -5.06 10.31 1.86
CA TYR A 306 -5.33 9.76 3.19
C TYR A 306 -4.73 8.37 3.47
N GLY A 307 -3.87 7.83 2.59
CA GLY A 307 -3.17 6.57 2.84
C GLY A 307 -1.89 6.70 3.67
N LYS A 308 -1.59 7.87 4.25
CA LYS A 308 -0.37 8.18 5.00
C LYS A 308 -0.68 8.42 6.49
N GLY A 309 0.27 8.14 7.37
CA GLY A 309 0.14 8.34 8.82
C GLY A 309 0.02 9.81 9.21
N SER A 310 0.53 10.69 8.36
CA SER A 310 0.43 12.13 8.53
C SER A 310 -0.90 12.75 8.09
N THR A 311 -1.76 12.02 7.38
CA THR A 311 -3.02 12.56 6.81
C THR A 311 -4.26 11.74 7.17
N TYR A 312 -4.15 10.42 7.30
CA TYR A 312 -5.23 9.54 7.77
C TYR A 312 -5.85 10.00 9.11
N PRO A 313 -5.07 10.52 10.08
CA PRO A 313 -5.63 11.06 11.31
C PRO A 313 -6.49 12.33 11.10
N ASP A 314 -6.13 13.16 10.12
CA ASP A 314 -6.72 14.49 9.93
C ASP A 314 -8.19 14.44 9.51
N VAL A 315 -8.54 13.43 8.71
CA VAL A 315 -9.93 13.18 8.29
C VAL A 315 -10.76 12.49 9.39
N GLN A 316 -10.20 12.34 10.59
CA GLN A 316 -10.85 11.72 11.75
C GLN A 316 -10.72 12.55 13.03
N GLY A 317 -10.51 13.86 12.92
CA GLY A 317 -10.49 14.76 14.09
C GLY A 317 -9.25 14.62 14.97
N SER A 318 -8.22 13.95 14.49
CA SER A 318 -6.85 13.92 15.05
C SER A 318 -5.96 14.89 14.27
N ILE A 319 -4.80 15.23 14.82
CA ILE A 319 -3.72 15.93 14.11
C ILE A 319 -2.62 14.93 13.77
N GLY A 320 -2.39 14.66 12.48
CA GLY A 320 -1.18 13.98 12.01
C GLY A 320 0.02 14.92 12.00
N ILE A 321 1.21 14.41 12.31
CA ILE A 321 2.48 15.17 12.21
C ILE A 321 3.54 14.27 11.60
N LEU A 322 3.93 14.57 10.36
CA LEU A 322 5.11 14.00 9.72
C LEU A 322 6.39 14.67 10.24
N PHE A 323 7.37 13.87 10.64
CA PHE A 323 8.74 14.31 10.90
C PHE A 323 9.70 13.67 9.91
N GLU A 324 10.50 14.45 9.22
CA GLU A 324 11.49 13.94 8.25
C GLU A 324 12.88 14.37 8.69
N GLN A 325 13.68 13.44 9.21
CA GLN A 325 15.06 13.67 9.62
C GLN A 325 16.02 13.38 8.45
N ALA A 326 17.05 14.20 8.24
CA ALA A 326 18.15 13.82 7.34
C ALA A 326 18.74 12.47 7.75
N SER A 327 18.74 11.51 6.84
CA SER A 327 19.16 10.15 7.12
C SER A 327 20.68 10.04 7.23
N SER A 328 21.20 9.65 8.41
CA SER A 328 22.60 9.18 8.49
C SER A 328 22.79 7.88 7.72
N ARG A 329 21.70 7.14 7.46
CA ARG A 329 21.66 5.76 6.95
C ARG A 329 22.39 4.82 7.90
N GLY A 330 23.71 4.88 7.88
CA GLY A 330 24.54 4.16 8.83
C GLY A 330 24.89 5.00 10.06
N HIS A 331 26.11 4.84 10.54
CA HIS A 331 26.59 5.42 11.80
C HIS A 331 27.18 6.82 11.66
N LEU A 332 27.84 7.12 10.53
CA LEU A 332 28.44 8.43 10.22
C LEU A 332 28.53 8.58 8.71
N GLN A 333 27.98 9.64 8.11
CA GLN A 333 28.03 9.85 6.67
C GLN A 333 28.36 11.31 6.32
N GLU A 334 29.14 11.53 5.28
CA GLU A 334 29.36 12.85 4.69
C GLU A 334 28.04 13.41 4.14
N SER A 335 27.74 14.67 4.47
CA SER A 335 26.63 15.42 3.89
C SER A 335 27.07 16.81 3.46
N VAL A 336 26.24 17.49 2.66
CA VAL A 336 26.46 18.91 2.31
C VAL A 336 26.50 19.84 3.54
N ASN A 337 25.94 19.41 4.67
CA ASN A 337 25.89 20.16 5.93
C ASN A 337 27.00 19.75 6.90
N GLY A 338 27.99 18.97 6.44
CA GLY A 338 29.03 18.36 7.27
C GLY A 338 28.75 16.90 7.60
N MET A 339 29.55 16.32 8.49
CA MET A 339 29.38 14.92 8.88
C MET A 339 28.09 14.73 9.69
N LEU A 340 27.23 13.83 9.22
CA LEU A 340 25.96 13.49 9.84
C LEU A 340 26.12 12.18 10.62
N SER A 341 26.07 12.27 11.95
CA SER A 341 26.21 11.11 12.83
C SER A 341 24.85 10.52 13.22
N PHE A 342 24.80 9.21 13.42
CA PHE A 342 23.58 8.53 13.85
C PHE A 342 23.05 9.05 15.20
N PRO A 343 23.89 9.26 16.25
CA PRO A 343 23.47 9.96 17.46
C PRO A 343 22.78 11.31 17.23
N PHE A 344 23.27 12.13 16.30
CA PHE A 344 22.63 13.42 15.99
C PHE A 344 21.21 13.23 15.43
N THR A 345 21.03 12.29 14.50
CA THR A 345 19.71 12.01 13.91
C THR A 345 18.72 11.49 14.96
N ILE A 346 19.16 10.61 15.86
CA ILE A 346 18.36 10.10 16.99
C ILE A 346 17.96 11.25 17.93
N ARG A 347 18.90 12.15 18.25
CA ARG A 347 18.65 13.27 19.15
C ARG A 347 17.53 14.17 18.62
N ASN A 348 17.54 14.50 17.34
CA ASN A 348 16.50 15.35 16.75
C ASN A 348 15.11 14.70 16.82
N GLN A 349 15.01 13.40 16.50
CA GLN A 349 13.75 12.67 16.64
C GLN A 349 13.27 12.62 18.09
N PHE A 350 14.17 12.41 19.05
CA PHE A 350 13.82 12.46 20.47
C PHE A 350 13.41 13.87 20.92
N THR A 351 14.05 14.93 20.41
CA THR A 351 13.63 16.32 20.65
C THR A 351 12.23 16.62 20.10
N ALA A 352 11.86 16.04 18.95
CA ALA A 352 10.50 16.11 18.41
C ALA A 352 9.48 15.41 19.33
N ASN A 353 9.84 14.30 19.98
CA ASN A 353 8.99 13.67 21.01
C ASN A 353 8.74 14.61 22.20
N LEU A 354 9.79 15.20 22.75
CA LEU A 354 9.69 16.09 23.92
C LEU A 354 8.86 17.35 23.61
N SER A 355 9.05 17.94 22.44
CA SER A 355 8.25 19.10 22.01
C SER A 355 6.80 18.76 21.73
N SER A 356 6.52 17.57 21.17
CA SER A 356 5.14 17.07 21.00
C SER A 356 4.46 16.85 22.34
N PHE A 357 5.16 16.27 23.32
CA PHE A 357 4.67 16.12 24.70
C PHE A 357 4.32 17.47 25.33
N GLN A 358 5.19 18.48 25.15
CA GLN A 358 4.93 19.82 25.66
C GLN A 358 3.69 20.45 25.01
N ALA A 359 3.54 20.31 23.69
CA ALA A 359 2.35 20.78 22.98
C ALA A 359 1.09 20.06 23.47
N ALA A 360 1.14 18.73 23.62
CA ALA A 360 0.02 17.93 24.13
C ALA A 360 -0.42 18.36 25.53
N LYS A 361 0.54 18.61 26.43
CA LYS A 361 0.31 19.12 27.79
C LYS A 361 -0.40 20.48 27.78
N GLU A 362 0.13 21.45 27.05
CA GLU A 362 -0.39 22.82 27.04
C GLU A 362 -1.70 22.95 26.25
N MET A 363 -1.90 22.14 25.22
CA MET A 363 -3.06 22.20 24.31
C MET A 363 -4.12 21.13 24.61
N ARG A 364 -4.01 20.37 25.71
CA ARG A 364 -4.91 19.25 26.06
C ARG A 364 -6.39 19.54 25.86
N GLN A 365 -6.88 20.65 26.40
CA GLN A 365 -8.29 21.00 26.32
C GLN A 365 -8.69 21.43 24.91
N GLU A 366 -7.84 22.22 24.24
CA GLU A 366 -8.08 22.69 22.87
C GLU A 366 -8.16 21.53 21.88
N LEU A 367 -7.28 20.53 21.99
CA LEU A 367 -7.24 19.38 21.09
C LEU A 367 -8.39 18.38 21.34
N ASN A 368 -8.79 18.17 22.59
CA ASN A 368 -10.00 17.38 22.88
C ASN A 368 -11.28 18.12 22.45
N GLN A 369 -11.31 19.44 22.60
CA GLN A 369 -12.42 20.27 22.12
C GLN A 369 -12.51 20.24 20.58
N PHE A 370 -11.38 20.37 19.88
CA PHE A 370 -11.32 20.24 18.42
C PHE A 370 -11.89 18.90 17.94
N MET A 371 -11.49 17.78 18.55
CA MET A 371 -12.02 16.46 18.18
C MET A 371 -13.54 16.39 18.38
N LYS A 372 -14.07 16.91 19.49
CA LYS A 372 -15.52 16.98 19.73
C LYS A 372 -16.24 17.83 18.68
N ASP A 373 -15.69 19.01 18.38
CA ASP A 373 -16.29 19.93 17.41
C ASP A 373 -16.23 19.35 15.99
N PHE A 374 -15.17 18.62 15.64
CA PHE A 374 -15.04 17.91 14.37
C PHE A 374 -16.23 16.98 14.12
N TYR A 375 -16.58 16.12 15.08
CA TYR A 375 -17.70 15.19 14.92
C TYR A 375 -19.06 15.88 15.05
N LYS A 376 -19.16 16.97 15.81
CA LYS A 376 -20.35 17.81 15.83
C LYS A 376 -20.62 18.49 14.47
N ASP A 377 -19.58 18.95 13.80
CA ASP A 377 -19.71 19.58 12.47
C ASP A 377 -20.06 18.55 11.39
N ILE A 378 -19.59 17.31 11.52
CA ILE A 378 -20.01 16.20 10.65
C ILE A 378 -21.53 16.06 10.62
N GLN A 379 -22.24 16.20 11.76
CA GLN A 379 -23.70 16.09 11.77
C GLN A 379 -24.36 17.10 10.82
N LYS A 380 -23.84 18.34 10.77
CA LYS A 380 -24.35 19.38 9.85
C LYS A 380 -24.08 19.01 8.39
N GLU A 381 -22.89 18.46 8.10
CA GLU A 381 -22.53 18.00 6.76
C GLU A 381 -23.43 16.87 6.30
N VAL A 382 -23.63 15.86 7.17
CA VAL A 382 -24.55 14.74 6.95
C VAL A 382 -25.96 15.23 6.68
N ASP A 383 -26.49 16.16 7.50
CA ASP A 383 -27.84 16.69 7.33
C ASP A 383 -28.03 17.36 5.96
N SER A 384 -27.01 18.09 5.50
CA SER A 384 -27.01 18.84 4.24
C SER A 384 -26.74 18.00 2.97
N ASP A 385 -26.05 16.85 3.09
CA ASP A 385 -25.71 16.02 1.94
C ASP A 385 -26.95 15.27 1.44
N VAL A 386 -27.22 15.33 0.13
CA VAL A 386 -28.30 14.55 -0.50
C VAL A 386 -27.97 13.07 -0.57
N ASN A 387 -26.68 12.71 -0.53
CA ASN A 387 -26.18 11.35 -0.57
C ASN A 387 -26.08 10.82 0.87
N LYS A 388 -27.10 10.10 1.32
CA LYS A 388 -27.20 9.57 2.69
C LYS A 388 -26.52 8.22 2.88
N ALA A 389 -26.28 7.48 1.80
CA ALA A 389 -25.55 6.22 1.83
C ALA A 389 -24.92 5.92 0.47
N TYR A 390 -24.06 4.91 0.43
CA TYR A 390 -23.52 4.35 -0.80
C TYR A 390 -23.85 2.86 -0.86
N ILE A 391 -24.34 2.39 -2.01
CA ILE A 391 -24.48 0.98 -2.31
C ILE A 391 -23.41 0.56 -3.31
N PHE A 392 -22.86 -0.63 -3.15
CA PHE A 392 -21.97 -1.24 -4.13
C PHE A 392 -22.14 -2.75 -4.19
N GLY A 393 -21.79 -3.36 -5.33
CA GLY A 393 -21.89 -4.80 -5.57
C GLY A 393 -21.32 -5.20 -6.93
N SER A 394 -21.19 -6.50 -7.17
CA SER A 394 -20.93 -7.07 -8.50
C SER A 394 -22.00 -8.10 -8.79
N ARG A 395 -22.47 -8.21 -10.03
CA ARG A 395 -23.50 -9.20 -10.39
C ARG A 395 -22.96 -10.61 -10.62
N ASP A 396 -21.65 -10.73 -10.71
CA ASP A 396 -20.92 -11.85 -11.31
C ASP A 396 -19.67 -12.26 -10.52
N ASP A 397 -19.38 -11.58 -9.39
CA ASP A 397 -18.21 -11.85 -8.56
C ASP A 397 -18.36 -11.32 -7.13
N ASP A 398 -18.60 -12.24 -6.21
CA ASP A 398 -18.85 -11.93 -4.80
C ASP A 398 -17.59 -11.44 -4.07
N ALA A 399 -16.40 -11.87 -4.53
CA ALA A 399 -15.15 -11.66 -3.82
C ALA A 399 -14.72 -10.19 -3.81
N ARG A 400 -14.84 -9.47 -4.93
CA ARG A 400 -14.48 -8.05 -4.99
C ARG A 400 -15.36 -7.20 -4.07
N SER A 401 -16.67 -7.47 -4.04
CA SER A 401 -17.59 -6.80 -3.13
C SER A 401 -17.30 -7.12 -1.67
N TYR A 402 -17.02 -8.38 -1.36
CA TYR A 402 -16.56 -8.81 -0.03
C TYR A 402 -15.31 -8.05 0.42
N HIS A 403 -14.27 -7.97 -0.43
CA HIS A 403 -13.00 -7.33 -0.05
C HIS A 403 -13.14 -5.83 0.18
N LEU A 404 -14.00 -5.13 -0.59
CA LEU A 404 -14.29 -3.72 -0.31
C LEU A 404 -15.05 -3.57 1.02
N ALA A 405 -16.01 -4.45 1.30
CA ALA A 405 -16.74 -4.43 2.57
C ALA A 405 -15.82 -4.73 3.77
N ASP A 406 -14.92 -5.73 3.69
CA ASP A 406 -13.91 -6.02 4.72
C ASP A 406 -13.01 -4.81 4.97
N LEU A 407 -12.50 -4.19 3.90
CA LEU A 407 -11.66 -2.99 3.97
C LEU A 407 -12.38 -1.87 4.74
N ILE A 408 -13.62 -1.55 4.36
CA ILE A 408 -14.40 -0.48 4.99
C ILE A 408 -14.63 -0.78 6.48
N LEU A 409 -14.95 -2.03 6.82
CA LEU A 409 -15.12 -2.46 8.21
C LEU A 409 -13.85 -2.23 9.04
N GLN A 410 -12.64 -2.29 8.46
CA GLN A 410 -11.40 -2.07 9.20
C GLN A 410 -11.31 -0.68 9.84
N HIS A 411 -12.01 0.31 9.29
CA HIS A 411 -12.03 1.69 9.76
C HIS A 411 -13.15 2.02 10.75
N ASP A 412 -13.77 1.00 11.36
CA ASP A 412 -14.89 1.17 12.31
C ASP A 412 -16.12 1.85 11.67
N ILE A 413 -16.28 1.66 10.35
CA ILE A 413 -17.44 2.08 9.57
C ILE A 413 -18.45 0.94 9.56
N LYS A 414 -19.72 1.22 9.85
CA LYS A 414 -20.79 0.23 9.71
C LYS A 414 -21.11 -0.03 8.26
N VAL A 415 -21.26 -1.30 7.94
CA VAL A 415 -21.63 -1.82 6.63
C VAL A 415 -22.83 -2.72 6.80
N PHE A 416 -23.70 -2.78 5.79
CA PHE A 416 -24.93 -3.55 5.82
C PHE A 416 -25.04 -4.42 4.57
N SER A 417 -25.50 -5.66 4.73
CA SER A 417 -25.91 -6.54 3.62
C SER A 417 -27.39 -6.34 3.30
N LEU A 418 -27.81 -6.60 2.06
CA LEU A 418 -29.22 -6.56 1.70
C LEU A 418 -29.94 -7.85 2.12
N ASN A 419 -31.24 -7.75 2.41
CA ASN A 419 -32.12 -8.91 2.59
C ASN A 419 -32.80 -9.35 1.29
N ASP A 420 -32.97 -8.42 0.36
CA ASP A 420 -33.68 -8.58 -0.90
C ASP A 420 -32.90 -7.89 -2.02
N ASP A 421 -33.04 -8.40 -3.25
CA ASP A 421 -32.49 -7.75 -4.43
C ASP A 421 -33.18 -6.39 -4.63
N ILE A 422 -32.40 -5.37 -4.99
CA ILE A 422 -32.93 -4.03 -5.25
C ILE A 422 -32.45 -3.50 -6.59
N SER A 423 -33.28 -2.67 -7.22
CA SER A 423 -32.88 -1.88 -8.39
C SER A 423 -32.88 -0.40 -8.06
N VAL A 424 -31.75 0.27 -8.33
CA VAL A 424 -31.59 1.70 -8.12
C VAL A 424 -31.19 2.34 -9.45
N ASN A 425 -32.02 3.24 -9.96
CA ASN A 425 -31.80 3.95 -11.23
C ASN A 425 -31.38 3.03 -12.41
N GLY A 426 -31.96 1.82 -12.49
CA GLY A 426 -31.69 0.85 -13.55
C GLY A 426 -30.46 -0.04 -13.33
N LYS A 427 -29.71 0.13 -12.23
CA LYS A 427 -28.70 -0.83 -11.76
C LYS A 427 -29.33 -1.82 -10.79
N GLU A 428 -29.00 -3.10 -10.93
CA GLU A 428 -29.43 -4.18 -10.05
C GLU A 428 -28.34 -4.49 -9.03
N PHE A 429 -28.75 -4.67 -7.77
CA PHE A 429 -27.91 -5.05 -6.65
C PHE A 429 -28.51 -6.29 -5.99
N GLN A 430 -27.78 -7.41 -6.04
CA GLN A 430 -28.24 -8.69 -5.50
C GLN A 430 -27.91 -8.81 -4.02
N LYS A 431 -28.76 -9.49 -3.26
CA LYS A 431 -28.60 -9.58 -1.81
C LYS A 431 -27.37 -10.35 -1.36
N GLU A 432 -26.90 -11.30 -2.17
CA GLU A 432 -25.77 -12.17 -1.83
C GLU A 432 -24.41 -11.42 -1.88
N ASN A 433 -24.30 -10.33 -2.65
CA ASN A 433 -23.02 -9.71 -2.98
C ASN A 433 -23.04 -8.18 -3.04
N SER A 434 -24.11 -7.55 -2.54
CA SER A 434 -24.21 -6.09 -2.46
C SER A 434 -24.27 -5.60 -1.03
N TYR A 435 -23.64 -4.45 -0.80
CA TYR A 435 -23.49 -3.85 0.52
C TYR A 435 -23.89 -2.37 0.50
N ILE A 436 -24.43 -1.89 1.61
CA ILE A 436 -24.76 -0.49 1.85
C ILE A 436 -23.88 0.07 2.98
N VAL A 437 -23.34 1.27 2.75
CA VAL A 437 -22.57 2.05 3.71
C VAL A 437 -23.30 3.36 3.98
N PRO A 438 -24.02 3.48 5.11
CA PRO A 438 -24.63 4.73 5.52
C PRO A 438 -23.57 5.81 5.76
N ALA A 439 -23.83 7.02 5.27
CA ALA A 439 -22.92 8.15 5.46
C ALA A 439 -23.08 8.80 6.85
N ASP A 440 -24.26 8.67 7.48
CA ASP A 440 -24.58 9.21 8.82
C ASP A 440 -23.90 8.40 9.94
N GLN A 441 -22.58 8.57 10.04
CA GLN A 441 -21.70 7.92 11.01
C GLN A 441 -20.54 8.87 11.33
N PRO A 442 -19.82 8.68 12.44
CA PRO A 442 -18.68 9.54 12.78
C PRO A 442 -17.60 9.60 11.68
N GLN A 443 -17.48 8.55 10.86
CA GLN A 443 -16.53 8.46 9.75
C GLN A 443 -17.02 9.08 8.44
N TYR A 444 -18.09 9.89 8.45
CA TYR A 444 -18.68 10.52 7.26
C TYR A 444 -17.64 10.98 6.23
N ARG A 445 -16.65 11.80 6.64
CA ARG A 445 -15.63 12.32 5.71
C ARG A 445 -14.70 11.24 5.14
N LEU A 446 -14.38 10.21 5.91
CA LEU A 446 -13.61 9.06 5.43
C LEU A 446 -14.41 8.26 4.39
N ILE A 447 -15.71 8.05 4.64
CA ILE A 447 -16.63 7.43 3.67
C ILE A 447 -16.69 8.28 2.39
N LYS A 448 -16.84 9.61 2.50
CA LYS A 448 -16.79 10.50 1.32
C LYS A 448 -15.48 10.32 0.55
N ALA A 449 -14.34 10.28 1.22
CA ALA A 449 -13.04 10.11 0.57
C ALA A 449 -12.92 8.78 -0.18
N MET A 450 -13.55 7.70 0.29
CA MET A 450 -13.52 6.38 -0.37
C MET A 450 -14.37 6.32 -1.65
N PHE A 451 -15.44 7.11 -1.72
CA PHE A 451 -16.44 7.07 -2.80
C PHE A 451 -16.42 8.30 -3.72
N GLU A 452 -15.68 9.36 -3.39
CA GLU A 452 -15.65 10.57 -4.20
C GLU A 452 -14.95 10.38 -5.55
N THR A 453 -15.41 11.14 -6.53
CA THR A 453 -14.71 11.37 -7.80
C THR A 453 -14.34 12.85 -7.86
N ARG A 454 -13.08 13.14 -8.19
CA ARG A 454 -12.56 14.52 -8.17
C ARG A 454 -11.62 14.78 -9.32
N ASN A 455 -11.92 15.84 -10.07
CA ASN A 455 -11.13 16.30 -11.23
C ASN A 455 -10.69 17.77 -11.11
N THR A 456 -10.95 18.42 -9.97
CA THR A 456 -10.65 19.84 -9.72
C THR A 456 -9.89 20.01 -8.42
N PHE A 457 -8.79 20.76 -8.49
CA PHE A 457 -7.83 20.91 -7.40
C PHE A 457 -7.36 22.38 -7.30
N LYS A 458 -6.92 22.79 -6.10
CA LYS A 458 -6.35 24.13 -5.88
C LYS A 458 -4.92 24.25 -6.40
N ASP A 459 -4.18 23.15 -6.38
CA ASP A 459 -2.80 23.00 -6.85
C ASP A 459 -2.76 21.79 -7.82
N SER A 460 -1.81 21.80 -8.75
CA SER A 460 -1.54 20.75 -9.73
C SER A 460 -0.47 19.75 -9.28
N LEU A 461 0.13 19.99 -8.12
CA LEU A 461 1.24 19.20 -7.58
C LEU A 461 0.76 18.24 -6.51
N PHE A 462 1.11 16.97 -6.68
CA PHE A 462 0.81 15.89 -5.76
C PHE A 462 2.11 15.16 -5.42
N TYR A 463 2.33 14.94 -4.14
CA TYR A 463 3.48 14.20 -3.62
C TYR A 463 3.33 12.68 -3.86
N ASP A 464 2.10 12.17 -3.87
CA ASP A 464 1.79 10.77 -4.12
C ASP A 464 0.74 10.61 -5.24
N ILE A 465 -0.49 10.23 -4.89
CA ILE A 465 -1.58 10.02 -5.84
C ILE A 465 -2.65 11.11 -5.73
N SER A 466 -3.38 11.33 -6.82
CA SER A 466 -4.44 12.33 -6.94
C SER A 466 -5.87 11.75 -6.89
N ALA A 467 -6.02 10.42 -6.93
CA ALA A 467 -7.31 9.73 -6.85
C ALA A 467 -7.20 8.30 -6.31
N TRP A 468 -8.27 7.81 -5.67
CA TRP A 468 -8.36 6.47 -5.06
C TRP A 468 -9.80 5.94 -4.92
N THR A 469 -10.74 6.38 -5.78
CA THR A 469 -12.16 5.98 -5.73
C THR A 469 -12.30 4.44 -5.69
N TYR A 470 -12.70 3.89 -4.54
CA TYR A 470 -12.63 2.44 -4.33
C TYR A 470 -13.57 1.61 -5.20
N PRO A 471 -14.83 2.01 -5.44
CA PRO A 471 -15.65 1.27 -6.39
C PRO A 471 -15.03 1.14 -7.79
N MET A 472 -14.30 2.15 -8.25
CA MET A 472 -13.56 2.08 -9.52
C MET A 472 -12.35 1.12 -9.41
N ALA A 473 -11.59 1.21 -8.32
CA ALA A 473 -10.43 0.34 -8.07
C ALA A 473 -10.83 -1.16 -7.98
N PHE A 474 -12.04 -1.44 -7.51
CA PHE A 474 -12.60 -2.80 -7.42
C PHE A 474 -13.45 -3.18 -8.63
N ASN A 475 -13.65 -2.28 -9.60
CA ASN A 475 -14.51 -2.47 -10.77
C ASN A 475 -15.94 -2.94 -10.38
N LEU A 476 -16.52 -2.28 -9.38
CA LEU A 476 -17.84 -2.58 -8.84
C LEU A 476 -18.90 -1.62 -9.37
N ASP A 477 -20.10 -2.14 -9.49
CA ASP A 477 -21.27 -1.29 -9.60
C ASP A 477 -21.48 -0.56 -8.26
N TYR A 478 -21.73 0.75 -8.32
CA TYR A 478 -21.98 1.54 -7.13
C TYR A 478 -22.89 2.72 -7.42
N MET A 479 -23.61 3.18 -6.40
CA MET A 479 -24.47 4.37 -6.44
C MET A 479 -24.54 5.07 -5.09
N ALA A 480 -24.70 6.39 -5.12
CA ALA A 480 -25.13 7.13 -3.93
C ALA A 480 -26.66 7.04 -3.78
N LEU A 481 -27.12 6.87 -2.55
CA LEU A 481 -28.53 6.74 -2.18
C LEU A 481 -29.01 7.99 -1.44
N ASN A 482 -30.21 8.47 -1.78
CA ASN A 482 -30.91 9.49 -1.00
C ASN A 482 -31.77 8.83 0.10
N SER A 483 -32.34 9.64 1.01
CA SER A 483 -33.17 9.14 2.11
C SER A 483 -34.36 8.29 1.65
N GLN A 484 -34.98 8.63 0.51
CA GLN A 484 -36.16 7.92 0.02
C GLN A 484 -35.80 6.50 -0.40
N ILE A 485 -34.71 6.33 -1.15
CA ILE A 485 -34.24 5.03 -1.62
C ILE A 485 -33.69 4.19 -0.47
N LEU A 486 -32.94 4.81 0.45
CA LEU A 486 -32.38 4.13 1.61
C LEU A 486 -33.47 3.51 2.50
N ASN A 487 -34.58 4.22 2.72
CA ASN A 487 -35.70 3.72 3.53
C ASN A 487 -36.44 2.54 2.90
N LEU A 488 -36.24 2.26 1.62
CA LEU A 488 -36.80 1.09 0.94
C LEU A 488 -35.92 -0.15 1.06
N ALA A 489 -34.65 0.01 1.47
CA ALA A 489 -33.72 -1.10 1.58
C ALA A 489 -33.95 -1.88 2.88
N SER A 490 -34.27 -3.16 2.76
CA SER A 490 -34.26 -4.12 3.87
C SER A 490 -32.83 -4.63 4.04
N VAL A 491 -32.21 -4.38 5.20
CA VAL A 491 -30.77 -4.65 5.40
C VAL A 491 -30.44 -5.22 6.79
N ASN A 492 -29.30 -5.92 6.90
CA ASN A 492 -28.71 -6.36 8.16
C ASN A 492 -27.30 -5.81 8.33
N GLU A 493 -26.96 -5.32 9.53
CA GLU A 493 -25.60 -4.88 9.85
C GLU A 493 -24.64 -6.09 9.80
N ILE A 494 -23.50 -5.90 9.14
CA ILE A 494 -22.40 -6.86 9.13
C ILE A 494 -21.23 -6.33 9.95
N THR A 495 -20.44 -7.24 10.48
CA THR A 495 -19.28 -6.96 11.33
C THR A 495 -18.06 -7.70 10.83
N LYS A 496 -16.87 -7.31 11.30
CA LYS A 496 -15.60 -8.01 11.01
C LYS A 496 -15.64 -9.52 11.31
N SER A 497 -16.47 -9.95 12.26
CA SER A 497 -16.61 -11.36 12.67
C SER A 497 -17.72 -12.12 11.95
N SER A 498 -18.64 -11.42 11.28
CA SER A 498 -19.79 -12.04 10.59
C SER A 498 -19.67 -11.99 9.07
N ILE A 499 -18.88 -11.05 8.52
CA ILE A 499 -18.60 -11.03 7.09
C ILE A 499 -17.78 -12.27 6.71
N ALA A 500 -18.22 -12.98 5.68
CA ALA A 500 -17.53 -14.15 5.17
C ALA A 500 -17.83 -14.30 3.68
N LEU A 501 -16.85 -14.80 2.94
CA LEU A 501 -17.06 -15.21 1.56
C LEU A 501 -17.63 -16.63 1.54
N ALA A 502 -18.75 -16.84 0.84
CA ALA A 502 -19.43 -18.14 0.80
C ALA A 502 -18.53 -19.19 0.12
N PRO A 503 -18.35 -20.40 0.67
CA PRO A 503 -17.53 -21.41 0.03
C PRO A 503 -18.13 -21.84 -1.31
N GLY A 504 -17.27 -22.06 -2.30
CA GLY A 504 -17.66 -22.62 -3.59
C GLY A 504 -18.09 -24.07 -3.50
N LYS A 505 -18.84 -24.55 -4.50
CA LYS A 505 -19.39 -25.91 -4.53
C LYS A 505 -19.34 -26.53 -5.92
N VAL A 506 -19.43 -27.86 -5.97
CA VAL A 506 -19.71 -28.59 -7.21
C VAL A 506 -21.21 -28.80 -7.34
N ILE A 507 -21.80 -28.25 -8.40
CA ILE A 507 -23.21 -28.37 -8.75
C ILE A 507 -23.34 -29.51 -9.76
N GLY A 508 -23.76 -30.68 -9.29
CA GLY A 508 -23.83 -31.91 -10.07
C GLY A 508 -23.37 -33.12 -9.27
N ASN A 509 -23.27 -34.28 -9.92
CA ASN A 509 -22.88 -35.55 -9.29
C ASN A 509 -21.56 -36.09 -9.87
N ALA A 510 -20.92 -36.99 -9.12
CA ALA A 510 -19.83 -37.81 -9.65
C ALA A 510 -20.26 -38.52 -10.95
N GLY A 511 -19.32 -38.68 -11.89
CA GLY A 511 -19.59 -39.28 -13.20
C GLY A 511 -20.27 -38.35 -14.22
N ALA A 512 -20.30 -37.03 -13.98
CA ALA A 512 -20.70 -36.06 -15.01
C ALA A 512 -19.85 -36.22 -16.28
N TYR A 513 -20.43 -35.90 -17.44
CA TYR A 513 -19.75 -35.98 -18.74
C TYR A 513 -18.50 -35.10 -18.79
N GLN A 514 -18.59 -33.90 -18.23
CA GLN A 514 -17.49 -32.96 -18.03
C GLN A 514 -17.87 -31.98 -16.92
N TYR A 515 -16.91 -31.26 -16.33
CA TYR A 515 -17.20 -30.17 -15.39
C TYR A 515 -16.83 -28.82 -16.03
N ALA A 516 -17.60 -27.77 -15.74
CA ALA A 516 -17.41 -26.42 -16.24
C ALA A 516 -17.30 -25.42 -15.09
N MET A 517 -16.34 -24.50 -15.14
CA MET A 517 -16.13 -23.44 -14.16
C MET A 517 -16.04 -22.11 -14.90
N GLU A 518 -16.89 -21.15 -14.56
CA GLU A 518 -16.84 -19.82 -15.17
C GLU A 518 -15.56 -19.08 -14.73
N TRP A 519 -15.11 -18.14 -15.57
CA TRP A 519 -13.91 -17.35 -15.29
C TRP A 519 -14.23 -15.97 -14.68
N THR A 520 -15.51 -15.72 -14.37
CA THR A 520 -15.99 -14.45 -13.82
C THR A 520 -15.59 -14.25 -12.36
N ASP A 521 -15.50 -15.32 -11.57
CA ASP A 521 -15.09 -15.23 -10.16
C ASP A 521 -13.66 -14.70 -10.02
N TYR A 522 -13.42 -13.80 -9.05
CA TYR A 522 -12.08 -13.26 -8.78
C TYR A 522 -11.04 -14.35 -8.55
N TYR A 523 -11.43 -15.43 -7.85
CA TYR A 523 -10.55 -16.54 -7.48
C TYR A 523 -10.51 -17.68 -8.50
N ALA A 524 -11.13 -17.53 -9.69
CA ALA A 524 -10.99 -18.52 -10.77
C ALA A 524 -9.52 -18.87 -11.13
N PRO A 525 -8.55 -17.93 -11.13
CA PRO A 525 -7.14 -18.25 -11.34
C PRO A 525 -6.53 -19.18 -10.28
N LYS A 526 -6.90 -18.99 -9.00
CA LYS A 526 -6.50 -19.87 -7.89
C LYS A 526 -7.00 -21.29 -8.13
N ALA A 527 -8.29 -21.43 -8.43
CA ALA A 527 -8.90 -22.72 -8.71
C ALA A 527 -8.25 -23.40 -9.91
N ALA A 528 -8.05 -22.68 -11.02
CA ALA A 528 -7.42 -23.22 -12.21
C ALA A 528 -6.01 -23.73 -11.96
N TYR A 529 -5.19 -22.98 -11.22
CA TYR A 529 -3.86 -23.45 -10.86
C TYR A 529 -3.92 -24.73 -10.01
N LYS A 530 -4.78 -24.77 -8.98
CA LYS A 530 -4.94 -25.96 -8.13
C LYS A 530 -5.40 -27.19 -8.92
N LEU A 531 -6.33 -27.01 -9.87
CA LEU A 531 -6.80 -28.09 -10.76
C LEU A 531 -5.66 -28.63 -11.63
N MET A 532 -4.90 -27.76 -12.28
CA MET A 532 -3.77 -28.15 -13.12
C MET A 532 -2.65 -28.80 -12.30
N ASN A 533 -2.39 -28.30 -11.09
CA ASN A 533 -1.38 -28.86 -10.18
C ASN A 533 -1.78 -30.24 -9.64
N ALA A 534 -3.09 -30.52 -9.53
CA ALA A 534 -3.61 -31.85 -9.24
C ALA A 534 -3.52 -32.82 -10.43
N GLY A 535 -3.00 -32.38 -11.58
CA GLY A 535 -2.87 -33.18 -12.80
C GLY A 535 -4.14 -33.24 -13.65
N PHE A 536 -5.19 -32.47 -13.31
CA PHE A 536 -6.41 -32.45 -14.09
C PHE A 536 -6.22 -31.74 -15.43
N GLN A 537 -6.91 -32.24 -16.45
CA GLN A 537 -6.94 -31.57 -17.73
C GLN A 537 -7.89 -30.38 -17.65
N VAL A 538 -7.36 -29.19 -17.89
CA VAL A 538 -8.12 -27.95 -17.94
C VAL A 538 -8.07 -27.41 -19.36
N ARG A 539 -9.24 -27.12 -19.93
CA ARG A 539 -9.40 -26.55 -21.27
C ARG A 539 -10.22 -25.27 -21.19
N VAL A 540 -9.92 -24.27 -21.99
CA VAL A 540 -10.67 -23.00 -22.02
C VAL A 540 -11.59 -22.94 -23.23
N ALA A 541 -12.82 -22.50 -23.00
CA ALA A 541 -13.79 -22.16 -24.02
C ALA A 541 -13.49 -20.75 -24.59
N THR A 542 -13.13 -20.66 -25.88
CA THR A 542 -13.01 -19.35 -26.57
C THR A 542 -14.37 -18.84 -27.07
N GLY A 543 -15.33 -19.76 -27.19
CA GLY A 543 -16.73 -19.53 -27.54
C GLY A 543 -17.65 -19.48 -26.31
N GLU A 544 -18.83 -18.89 -26.48
CA GLU A 544 -19.93 -19.06 -25.53
C GLU A 544 -20.70 -20.35 -25.83
N PHE A 545 -21.30 -20.94 -24.81
CA PHE A 545 -22.21 -22.07 -24.97
C PHE A 545 -23.32 -22.05 -23.94
N THR A 546 -24.41 -22.75 -24.23
CA THR A 546 -25.56 -22.87 -23.33
C THR A 546 -25.95 -24.33 -23.19
N THR A 547 -26.08 -24.79 -21.95
CA THR A 547 -26.50 -26.15 -21.61
C THR A 547 -28.00 -26.35 -21.80
N ALA A 548 -28.46 -27.60 -21.81
CA ALA A 548 -29.86 -27.94 -22.04
C ALA A 548 -30.82 -27.39 -20.96
N ASP A 549 -30.33 -27.18 -19.74
CA ASP A 549 -31.01 -26.50 -18.63
C ASP A 549 -30.92 -24.96 -18.71
N SER A 550 -30.49 -24.42 -19.85
CA SER A 550 -30.40 -22.99 -20.14
C SER A 550 -29.35 -22.20 -19.35
N LYS A 551 -28.41 -22.86 -18.64
CA LYS A 551 -27.25 -22.15 -18.08
C LYS A 551 -26.32 -21.71 -19.21
N LYS A 552 -26.00 -20.42 -19.23
CA LYS A 552 -25.06 -19.82 -20.17
C LYS A 552 -23.67 -19.83 -19.56
N PHE A 553 -22.67 -20.11 -20.39
CA PHE A 553 -21.26 -20.05 -20.03
C PHE A 553 -20.55 -19.08 -20.98
N GLY A 554 -19.87 -18.10 -20.38
CA GLY A 554 -19.14 -17.07 -21.10
C GLY A 554 -17.78 -17.53 -21.65
N ARG A 555 -17.11 -16.65 -22.40
CA ARG A 555 -15.73 -16.85 -22.83
C ARG A 555 -14.78 -16.95 -21.64
N GLY A 556 -13.80 -17.83 -21.74
CA GLY A 556 -12.89 -18.14 -20.64
C GLY A 556 -13.35 -19.28 -19.74
N THR A 557 -14.58 -19.76 -19.87
CA THR A 557 -15.09 -20.90 -19.09
C THR A 557 -14.14 -22.09 -19.22
N LEU A 558 -13.74 -22.65 -18.08
CA LEU A 558 -12.85 -23.78 -18.00
C LEU A 558 -13.63 -25.09 -17.98
N LEU A 559 -13.27 -26.00 -18.86
CA LEU A 559 -13.73 -27.38 -18.88
C LEU A 559 -12.69 -28.28 -18.24
N ILE A 560 -13.11 -28.98 -17.20
CA ILE A 560 -12.26 -29.74 -16.29
C ILE A 560 -12.57 -31.22 -16.47
N GLY A 561 -11.54 -32.00 -16.78
CA GLY A 561 -11.62 -33.46 -16.88
C GLY A 561 -10.49 -34.13 -16.11
N LYS A 562 -10.62 -35.44 -15.86
CA LYS A 562 -9.65 -36.20 -15.06
C LYS A 562 -8.24 -36.23 -15.65
N GLY A 563 -8.09 -35.99 -16.95
CA GLY A 563 -6.81 -36.15 -17.64
C GLY A 563 -6.27 -37.57 -17.48
N GLU A 564 -4.97 -37.69 -17.24
CA GLU A 564 -4.27 -38.97 -17.05
C GLU A 564 -4.06 -39.34 -15.57
N THR A 565 -4.81 -38.71 -14.64
CA THR A 565 -4.62 -38.91 -13.19
C THR A 565 -4.94 -40.31 -12.68
N GLY A 566 -5.70 -41.11 -13.44
CA GLY A 566 -6.13 -42.46 -13.04
C GLY A 566 -7.18 -42.49 -11.92
N LEU A 567 -7.71 -41.33 -11.49
CA LEU A 567 -8.77 -41.26 -10.47
C LEU A 567 -10.09 -41.83 -11.00
N ASP A 568 -10.83 -42.53 -10.14
CA ASP A 568 -12.22 -42.86 -10.40
C ASP A 568 -13.13 -41.61 -10.31
N ASP A 569 -14.40 -41.75 -10.71
CA ASP A 569 -15.36 -40.62 -10.72
C ASP A 569 -15.58 -40.00 -9.34
N GLN A 570 -15.58 -40.81 -8.29
CA GLN A 570 -15.88 -40.35 -6.94
C GLN A 570 -14.69 -39.61 -6.33
N ALA A 571 -13.48 -40.15 -6.48
CA ALA A 571 -12.25 -39.51 -6.02
C ALA A 571 -12.01 -38.18 -6.76
N PHE A 572 -12.26 -38.15 -8.07
CA PHE A 572 -12.19 -36.91 -8.85
C PHE A 572 -13.20 -35.86 -8.37
N TYR A 573 -14.47 -36.25 -8.19
CA TYR A 573 -15.50 -35.36 -7.68
C TYR A 573 -15.17 -34.82 -6.28
N THR A 574 -14.67 -35.66 -5.38
CA THR A 574 -14.25 -35.24 -4.03
C THR A 574 -13.14 -34.20 -4.13
N LYS A 575 -12.10 -34.45 -4.94
CA LYS A 575 -10.99 -33.49 -5.08
C LYS A 575 -11.43 -32.18 -5.74
N LEU A 576 -12.30 -32.25 -6.73
CA LEU A 576 -12.93 -31.09 -7.35
C LEU A 576 -13.72 -30.25 -6.34
N SER A 577 -14.48 -30.91 -5.46
CA SER A 577 -15.26 -30.27 -4.40
C SER A 577 -14.39 -29.59 -3.36
N GLU A 578 -13.25 -30.20 -2.99
CA GLU A 578 -12.25 -29.57 -2.13
C GLU A 578 -11.72 -28.27 -2.76
N ILE A 579 -11.32 -28.32 -4.03
CA ILE A 579 -10.75 -27.16 -4.73
C ILE A 579 -11.78 -26.05 -4.92
N ALA A 580 -13.03 -26.38 -5.27
CA ALA A 580 -14.14 -25.44 -5.36
C ALA A 580 -14.35 -24.70 -4.03
N LYS A 581 -14.37 -25.45 -2.92
CA LYS A 581 -14.55 -24.91 -1.57
C LYS A 581 -13.39 -24.01 -1.14
N GLU A 582 -12.15 -24.45 -1.34
CA GLU A 582 -10.94 -23.70 -0.94
C GLU A 582 -10.68 -22.44 -1.77
N SER A 583 -11.19 -22.43 -3.01
CA SER A 583 -10.98 -21.33 -3.96
C SER A 583 -12.21 -20.44 -4.09
N THR A 584 -13.31 -20.77 -3.41
CA THR A 584 -14.54 -19.97 -3.44
C THR A 584 -15.08 -19.78 -4.86
N VAL A 585 -15.17 -20.87 -5.62
CA VAL A 585 -15.72 -20.87 -6.99
C VAL A 585 -16.70 -22.01 -7.19
N ASP A 586 -17.72 -21.78 -8.00
CA ASP A 586 -18.70 -22.80 -8.34
C ASP A 586 -18.30 -23.57 -9.61
N ILE A 587 -18.45 -24.89 -9.55
CA ILE A 587 -18.11 -25.81 -10.65
C ILE A 587 -19.33 -26.64 -11.01
N TYR A 588 -19.68 -26.69 -12.29
CA TYR A 588 -20.93 -27.25 -12.78
C TYR A 588 -20.68 -28.56 -13.52
N GLY A 589 -21.32 -29.66 -13.09
CA GLY A 589 -21.31 -30.93 -13.80
C GLY A 589 -22.22 -30.88 -15.03
N LEU A 590 -21.65 -31.12 -16.20
CA LEU A 590 -22.36 -31.21 -17.48
C LEU A 590 -22.83 -32.65 -17.71
N THR A 591 -24.05 -32.82 -18.20
CA THR A 591 -24.63 -34.15 -18.49
C THR A 591 -24.42 -34.61 -19.94
N THR A 592 -24.12 -33.68 -20.84
CA THR A 592 -23.88 -33.95 -22.28
C THR A 592 -22.92 -32.92 -22.87
N GLY A 593 -22.27 -33.29 -23.96
CA GLY A 593 -21.46 -32.36 -24.77
C GLY A 593 -22.24 -31.57 -25.81
N TYR A 594 -23.55 -31.84 -25.96
CA TYR A 594 -24.44 -31.17 -26.91
C TYR A 594 -25.04 -29.90 -26.28
N THR A 595 -24.63 -28.74 -26.78
CA THR A 595 -24.97 -27.43 -26.24
C THR A 595 -25.37 -26.49 -27.37
N ALA A 596 -26.17 -25.46 -27.06
CA ALA A 596 -26.42 -24.39 -28.02
C ALA A 596 -25.18 -23.48 -28.11
N GLY A 597 -24.86 -23.00 -29.31
CA GLY A 597 -23.60 -22.32 -29.59
C GLY A 597 -22.45 -23.32 -29.80
N MET A 598 -21.37 -23.18 -29.03
CA MET A 598 -20.23 -24.10 -29.13
C MET A 598 -20.50 -25.41 -28.38
N ASN A 599 -20.29 -26.56 -29.03
CA ASN A 599 -20.32 -27.86 -28.36
C ASN A 599 -19.07 -28.10 -27.50
N VAL A 600 -19.21 -28.86 -26.40
CA VAL A 600 -18.12 -29.15 -25.43
C VAL A 600 -16.93 -29.91 -26.06
N GLY A 601 -17.14 -30.54 -27.22
CA GLY A 601 -16.08 -31.17 -28.01
C GLY A 601 -15.48 -30.31 -29.14
N SER A 602 -15.82 -29.02 -29.21
CA SER A 602 -15.38 -28.11 -30.29
C SER A 602 -13.86 -27.92 -30.30
N PRO A 603 -13.21 -27.79 -31.48
CA PRO A 603 -11.80 -27.37 -31.56
C PRO A 603 -11.54 -25.95 -31.02
N SER A 604 -12.60 -25.16 -30.81
CA SER A 604 -12.53 -23.84 -30.14
C SER A 604 -12.41 -23.94 -28.60
N ILE A 605 -12.32 -25.16 -28.06
CA ILE A 605 -11.99 -25.45 -26.66
C ILE A 605 -10.54 -25.90 -26.61
N VAL A 606 -9.69 -25.05 -26.05
CA VAL A 606 -8.22 -25.19 -26.14
C VAL A 606 -7.67 -25.74 -24.82
N THR A 607 -6.84 -26.77 -24.88
CA THR A 607 -6.13 -27.26 -23.69
C THR A 607 -5.12 -26.22 -23.21
N LEU A 608 -5.12 -25.96 -21.91
CA LEU A 608 -4.20 -25.03 -21.28
C LEU A 608 -2.99 -25.78 -20.72
N ASP A 609 -1.81 -25.23 -20.96
CA ASP A 609 -0.62 -25.60 -20.20
C ASP A 609 -0.63 -24.91 -18.83
N LYS A 610 -0.19 -25.62 -17.80
CA LYS A 610 -0.03 -25.07 -16.45
C LYS A 610 0.99 -23.92 -16.48
N PRO A 611 0.69 -22.74 -15.93
CA PRO A 611 1.68 -21.68 -15.81
C PRO A 611 2.86 -22.10 -14.92
N GLU A 612 4.07 -22.04 -15.47
CA GLU A 612 5.34 -22.12 -14.75
C GLU A 612 6.01 -20.74 -14.87
N ILE A 613 6.04 -20.01 -13.75
CA ILE A 613 6.22 -18.56 -13.74
C ILE A 613 7.57 -18.16 -13.13
N ALA A 614 8.29 -17.30 -13.84
CA ALA A 614 9.43 -16.56 -13.31
C ALA A 614 9.14 -15.05 -13.29
N LEU A 615 9.32 -14.42 -12.13
CA LEU A 615 9.31 -12.97 -11.95
C LEU A 615 10.75 -12.47 -11.88
N LEU A 616 11.14 -11.57 -12.78
CA LEU A 616 12.46 -10.97 -12.71
C LEU A 616 12.59 -10.07 -11.50
N VAL A 617 13.72 -10.19 -10.81
CA VAL A 617 14.06 -9.42 -9.60
C VAL A 617 15.52 -8.96 -9.65
N GLU A 618 15.91 -8.10 -8.71
CA GLU A 618 17.26 -7.52 -8.60
C GLU A 618 17.70 -6.70 -9.83
N GLY A 619 18.98 -6.33 -9.91
CA GLY A 619 19.67 -5.77 -11.09
C GLY A 619 19.12 -4.45 -11.67
N GLY A 620 18.13 -3.83 -11.00
CA GLY A 620 17.45 -2.60 -11.43
C GLY A 620 15.93 -2.70 -11.52
N VAL A 621 15.32 -3.88 -11.29
CA VAL A 621 13.86 -4.06 -11.23
C VAL A 621 13.26 -3.23 -10.08
N ASP A 622 12.12 -2.59 -10.33
CA ASP A 622 11.37 -1.89 -9.29
C ASP A 622 10.82 -2.89 -8.26
N SER A 623 11.24 -2.75 -7.00
CA SER A 623 10.85 -3.68 -5.95
C SER A 623 9.37 -3.57 -5.57
N TYR A 624 8.75 -2.40 -5.74
CA TYR A 624 7.34 -2.24 -5.36
C TYR A 624 6.44 -2.99 -6.35
N GLU A 625 6.62 -2.80 -7.65
CA GLU A 625 5.83 -3.52 -8.66
C GLU A 625 6.11 -5.03 -8.64
N ALA A 626 7.36 -5.44 -8.44
CA ALA A 626 7.69 -6.86 -8.24
C ALA A 626 6.98 -7.44 -6.99
N GLY A 627 6.95 -6.66 -5.90
CA GLY A 627 6.28 -7.02 -4.65
C GLY A 627 4.77 -7.16 -4.81
N GLU A 628 4.14 -6.27 -5.57
CA GLU A 628 2.71 -6.31 -5.89
C GLU A 628 2.33 -7.58 -6.66
N ILE A 629 3.14 -7.98 -7.64
CA ILE A 629 2.95 -9.21 -8.41
C ILE A 629 3.16 -10.43 -7.52
N TRP A 630 4.23 -10.44 -6.71
CA TRP A 630 4.51 -11.55 -5.80
C TRP A 630 3.38 -11.74 -4.80
N HIS A 631 2.92 -10.67 -4.16
CA HIS A 631 1.80 -10.72 -3.22
C HIS A 631 0.49 -11.18 -3.87
N LEU A 632 0.17 -10.73 -5.09
CA LEU A 632 -1.02 -11.17 -5.80
C LEU A 632 -1.00 -12.69 -6.03
N LEU A 633 0.10 -13.21 -6.57
CA LEU A 633 0.24 -14.63 -6.87
C LEU A 633 0.28 -15.48 -5.60
N ASP A 634 1.06 -15.08 -4.60
CA ASP A 634 1.28 -15.86 -3.39
C ASP A 634 0.10 -15.76 -2.40
N GLN A 635 -0.33 -14.54 -2.04
CA GLN A 635 -1.32 -14.34 -0.97
C GLN A 635 -2.77 -14.43 -1.45
N ARG A 636 -3.07 -14.02 -2.69
CA ARG A 636 -4.46 -14.05 -3.18
C ARG A 636 -4.76 -15.31 -3.96
N TYR A 637 -3.85 -15.69 -4.86
CA TYR A 637 -4.10 -16.83 -5.76
C TYR A 637 -3.44 -18.13 -5.31
N GLU A 638 -2.61 -18.13 -4.26
CA GLU A 638 -1.90 -19.32 -3.76
C GLU A 638 -1.12 -20.04 -4.89
N MET A 639 -0.50 -19.26 -5.76
CA MET A 639 0.30 -19.72 -6.90
C MET A 639 1.79 -19.53 -6.60
N PRO A 640 2.60 -20.60 -6.68
CA PRO A 640 4.04 -20.48 -6.51
C PRO A 640 4.63 -19.69 -7.67
N ILE A 641 5.64 -18.88 -7.35
CA ILE A 641 6.36 -18.04 -8.30
C ILE A 641 7.85 -18.15 -8.04
N THR A 642 8.66 -18.21 -9.10
CA THR A 642 10.11 -18.11 -8.95
C THR A 642 10.54 -16.66 -9.05
N LEU A 643 11.08 -16.11 -7.96
CA LEU A 643 11.81 -14.85 -7.99
C LEU A 643 13.18 -15.12 -8.63
N LEU A 644 13.36 -14.67 -9.88
CA LEU A 644 14.54 -14.95 -10.71
C LEU A 644 15.44 -13.69 -10.79
N PRO A 645 16.60 -13.67 -10.11
CA PRO A 645 17.55 -12.59 -10.25
C PRO A 645 18.00 -12.42 -11.70
N MET A 646 18.10 -11.17 -12.14
CA MET A 646 18.42 -10.86 -13.54
C MET A 646 19.77 -11.44 -14.02
N ASP A 647 20.75 -11.59 -13.13
CA ASP A 647 22.07 -12.15 -13.44
C ASP A 647 22.04 -13.68 -13.69
N ARG A 648 20.92 -14.35 -13.38
CA ARG A 648 20.69 -15.78 -13.63
C ARG A 648 20.05 -16.05 -14.99
N ILE A 649 19.71 -15.01 -15.76
CA ILE A 649 19.10 -15.19 -17.08
C ILE A 649 20.09 -15.85 -18.04
N GLY A 650 19.68 -17.02 -18.53
CA GLY A 650 20.36 -17.80 -19.55
C GLY A 650 19.39 -18.80 -20.18
N GLY A 651 19.67 -19.28 -21.39
CA GLY A 651 18.74 -20.13 -22.15
C GLY A 651 18.23 -21.34 -21.36
N SER A 652 19.14 -22.15 -20.80
CA SER A 652 18.78 -23.33 -20.01
C SER A 652 18.00 -23.01 -18.72
N THR A 653 18.13 -21.79 -18.20
CA THR A 653 17.35 -21.33 -17.04
C THR A 653 15.90 -21.06 -17.45
N LEU A 654 15.68 -20.41 -18.61
CA LEU A 654 14.36 -20.00 -19.05
C LEU A 654 13.49 -21.17 -19.54
N ASP A 655 14.09 -22.28 -19.98
CA ASP A 655 13.37 -23.48 -20.45
C ASP A 655 12.45 -24.12 -19.38
N ARG A 656 12.62 -23.76 -18.10
CA ARG A 656 11.76 -24.22 -17.00
C ARG A 656 10.43 -23.48 -16.90
N TYR A 657 10.28 -22.36 -17.61
CA TYR A 657 9.16 -21.45 -17.47
C TYR A 657 8.48 -21.24 -18.83
N ASN A 658 7.16 -21.13 -18.82
CA ASN A 658 6.37 -20.74 -19.99
C ASN A 658 5.84 -19.30 -19.87
N VAL A 659 5.96 -18.68 -18.68
CA VAL A 659 5.60 -17.28 -18.42
C VAL A 659 6.76 -16.56 -17.71
N ILE A 660 7.15 -15.41 -18.26
CA ILE A 660 8.12 -14.50 -17.62
C ILE A 660 7.44 -13.15 -17.35
N LEU A 661 7.60 -12.65 -16.13
CA LEU A 661 7.08 -11.37 -15.68
C LEU A 661 8.23 -10.36 -15.54
N MET A 662 8.13 -9.25 -16.26
CA MET A 662 9.06 -8.12 -16.22
C MET A 662 8.32 -6.86 -15.74
N PRO A 663 8.33 -6.56 -14.43
CA PRO A 663 7.77 -5.32 -13.89
C PRO A 663 8.50 -4.08 -14.42
N ASP A 664 8.05 -2.88 -14.05
CA ASP A 664 8.84 -1.68 -14.31
C ASP A 664 10.24 -1.77 -13.67
N GLY A 665 11.18 -0.99 -14.19
CA GLY A 665 12.56 -0.95 -13.71
C GLY A 665 13.59 -0.75 -14.82
N ARG A 666 14.87 -0.84 -14.43
CA ARG A 666 16.01 -0.70 -15.32
C ARG A 666 16.58 -2.07 -15.69
N TYR A 667 16.52 -2.41 -16.96
CA TYR A 667 16.95 -3.71 -17.49
C TYR A 667 18.27 -3.66 -18.28
N SER A 668 19.01 -2.55 -18.20
CA SER A 668 20.25 -2.35 -18.96
C SER A 668 21.33 -3.39 -18.63
N SER A 669 21.32 -3.96 -17.42
CA SER A 669 22.23 -5.02 -16.97
C SER A 669 22.10 -6.32 -17.76
N LEU A 670 20.95 -6.60 -18.39
CA LEU A 670 20.76 -7.75 -19.29
C LEU A 670 21.54 -7.60 -20.60
N GLY A 671 21.71 -6.36 -21.07
CA GLY A 671 22.34 -6.05 -22.34
C GLY A 671 21.72 -6.76 -23.55
N LYS A 672 22.45 -6.75 -24.68
CA LYS A 672 22.02 -7.39 -25.93
C LYS A 672 21.93 -8.93 -25.81
N SER A 673 22.78 -9.53 -24.98
CA SER A 673 22.81 -10.98 -24.77
C SER A 673 21.54 -11.47 -24.06
N GLY A 674 21.14 -10.80 -22.98
CA GLY A 674 19.89 -11.09 -22.28
C GLY A 674 18.67 -10.83 -23.18
N ALA A 675 18.68 -9.74 -23.96
CA ALA A 675 17.64 -9.46 -24.93
C ALA A 675 17.51 -10.56 -26.00
N ALA A 676 18.62 -11.04 -26.56
CA ALA A 676 18.62 -12.14 -27.53
C ALA A 676 18.13 -13.46 -26.92
N THR A 677 18.50 -13.72 -25.67
CA THR A 677 18.03 -14.89 -24.90
C THR A 677 16.51 -14.85 -24.71
N LEU A 678 15.97 -13.71 -24.27
CA LEU A 678 14.53 -13.50 -24.14
C LEU A 678 13.84 -13.64 -25.51
N LYS A 679 14.35 -13.00 -26.57
CA LYS A 679 13.78 -13.10 -27.92
C LYS A 679 13.72 -14.54 -28.42
N SER A 680 14.76 -15.33 -28.16
CA SER A 680 14.80 -16.76 -28.52
C SER A 680 13.74 -17.55 -27.75
N TRP A 681 13.64 -17.36 -26.43
CA TRP A 681 12.66 -18.01 -25.58
C TRP A 681 11.22 -17.67 -25.98
N ILE A 682 10.91 -16.38 -26.21
CA ILE A 682 9.59 -15.94 -26.69
C ILE A 682 9.32 -16.58 -28.07
N SER A 683 10.29 -16.54 -28.99
CA SER A 683 10.14 -17.18 -30.32
C SER A 683 9.80 -18.66 -30.23
N GLY A 684 10.27 -19.34 -29.17
CA GLY A 684 9.99 -20.73 -28.85
C GLY A 684 8.54 -21.02 -28.45
N GLY A 685 7.78 -20.01 -27.99
CA GLY A 685 6.38 -20.15 -27.57
C GLY A 685 6.04 -19.42 -26.27
N GLY A 686 7.04 -18.92 -25.54
CA GLY A 686 6.87 -18.28 -24.24
C GLY A 686 5.97 -17.03 -24.28
N THR A 687 5.34 -16.75 -23.13
CA THR A 687 4.53 -15.55 -22.92
C THR A 687 5.25 -14.62 -21.94
N LEU A 688 5.59 -13.41 -22.40
CA LEU A 688 6.27 -12.41 -21.58
C LEU A 688 5.29 -11.29 -21.22
N LEU A 689 5.19 -10.93 -19.94
CA LEU A 689 4.43 -9.77 -19.47
C LEU A 689 5.42 -8.65 -19.13
N ALA A 690 5.20 -7.44 -19.64
CA ALA A 690 6.12 -6.32 -19.44
C ALA A 690 5.39 -5.02 -19.09
N LYS A 691 5.98 -4.20 -18.21
CA LYS A 691 5.55 -2.82 -17.93
C LYS A 691 6.72 -1.84 -17.98
N GLY A 692 6.46 -0.58 -18.31
CA GLY A 692 7.38 0.53 -18.08
C GLY A 692 8.73 0.36 -18.81
N GLY A 693 9.82 0.49 -18.05
CA GLY A 693 11.19 0.31 -18.52
C GLY A 693 11.49 -1.08 -19.11
N ALA A 694 10.73 -2.12 -18.75
CA ALA A 694 10.83 -3.43 -19.42
C ALA A 694 10.39 -3.33 -20.89
N ILE A 695 9.26 -2.66 -21.17
CA ILE A 695 8.75 -2.46 -22.54
C ILE A 695 9.76 -1.64 -23.34
N GLN A 696 10.32 -0.59 -22.74
CA GLN A 696 11.35 0.23 -23.37
C GLN A 696 12.59 -0.59 -23.71
N PHE A 697 13.09 -1.42 -22.79
CA PHE A 697 14.23 -2.30 -23.04
C PHE A 697 13.96 -3.29 -24.19
N LEU A 698 12.77 -3.90 -24.23
CA LEU A 698 12.37 -4.84 -25.27
C LEU A 698 12.25 -4.15 -26.64
N SER A 699 11.69 -2.94 -26.68
CA SER A 699 11.59 -2.12 -27.90
C SER A 699 12.97 -1.70 -28.41
N GLN A 700 13.82 -1.15 -27.53
CA GLN A 700 15.18 -0.68 -27.88
C GLN A 700 16.11 -1.79 -28.38
N ASN A 701 15.88 -3.04 -27.97
CA ASN A 701 16.65 -4.20 -28.42
C ASN A 701 15.92 -5.04 -29.49
N GLU A 702 14.88 -4.48 -30.13
CA GLU A 702 14.13 -5.12 -31.22
C GLU A 702 13.56 -6.50 -30.85
N VAL A 703 13.20 -6.70 -29.58
CA VAL A 703 12.55 -7.93 -29.10
C VAL A 703 11.05 -7.87 -29.37
N GLY A 704 10.40 -6.72 -29.15
CA GLY A 704 9.00 -6.46 -29.45
C GLY A 704 8.80 -5.11 -30.15
N ASN A 705 7.73 -4.97 -30.94
CA ASN A 705 7.44 -3.75 -31.68
C ASN A 705 6.48 -2.85 -30.87
N PHE A 706 7.03 -1.92 -30.11
CA PHE A 706 6.28 -0.93 -29.34
C PHE A 706 6.71 0.49 -29.72
N LYS A 707 5.72 1.34 -29.95
CA LYS A 707 5.89 2.77 -30.24
C LYS A 707 5.31 3.58 -29.08
N PHE A 708 5.90 4.75 -28.83
CA PHE A 708 5.50 5.62 -27.73
C PHE A 708 5.16 7.01 -28.25
N ARG A 709 4.17 7.63 -27.63
CA ARG A 709 3.75 9.01 -27.91
C ARG A 709 4.46 9.97 -26.96
N GLU A 710 4.83 11.13 -27.47
CA GLU A 710 5.28 12.22 -26.62
C GLU A 710 4.09 12.94 -25.98
N SER A 711 4.28 13.47 -24.77
CA SER A 711 3.41 14.52 -24.24
C SER A 711 3.42 15.73 -25.19
N GLY A 712 2.34 16.51 -25.23
CA GLY A 712 2.11 17.60 -26.18
C GLY A 712 3.23 18.66 -26.31
N ALA A 713 3.03 19.61 -27.23
CA ALA A 713 4.06 20.51 -27.76
C ALA A 713 4.99 21.14 -26.69
N PRO A 714 6.29 21.32 -27.02
CA PRO A 714 7.24 22.01 -26.16
C PRO A 714 6.70 23.37 -25.71
N GLU A 715 6.99 23.75 -24.48
CA GLU A 715 6.58 25.06 -23.97
C GLU A 715 7.18 26.18 -24.81
N ALA A 716 6.34 27.09 -25.31
CA ALA A 716 6.77 28.22 -26.12
C ALA A 716 7.47 29.30 -25.27
N GLY A 717 8.44 30.00 -25.87
CA GLY A 717 9.13 31.16 -25.31
C GLY A 717 10.64 31.00 -25.21
N LEU A 718 11.37 32.12 -25.23
CA LEU A 718 12.82 32.13 -25.03
C LEU A 718 13.22 32.05 -23.55
N GLN A 719 12.34 32.48 -22.64
CA GLN A 719 12.60 32.55 -21.21
C GLN A 719 11.31 32.39 -20.40
N LYS A 720 11.40 31.69 -19.27
CA LYS A 720 10.39 31.62 -18.21
C LYS A 720 11.03 32.01 -16.87
N SER A 721 10.20 32.28 -15.86
CA SER A 721 10.71 32.47 -14.50
C SER A 721 11.44 31.20 -14.05
N TYR A 722 12.66 31.34 -13.57
CA TYR A 722 13.44 30.21 -13.04
C TYR A 722 12.74 29.59 -11.81
N ALA A 723 12.10 30.43 -10.98
CA ALA A 723 11.38 29.99 -9.79
C ALA A 723 10.20 29.06 -10.09
N ASP A 724 9.68 29.08 -11.32
CA ASP A 724 8.53 28.25 -11.72
C ASP A 724 8.96 26.88 -12.27
N TYR A 725 10.26 26.64 -12.48
CA TYR A 725 10.74 25.45 -13.18
C TYR A 725 10.29 24.14 -12.51
N ASP A 726 10.52 24.01 -11.20
CA ASP A 726 10.18 22.79 -10.47
C ASP A 726 8.68 22.55 -10.41
N ASN A 727 7.89 23.61 -10.19
CA ASN A 727 6.43 23.54 -10.19
C ASN A 727 5.88 23.19 -11.58
N ALA A 728 6.40 23.81 -12.65
CA ALA A 728 5.99 23.52 -14.02
C ALA A 728 6.34 22.10 -14.45
N ARG A 729 7.49 21.57 -14.01
CA ARG A 729 7.89 20.19 -14.25
C ARG A 729 7.04 19.21 -13.45
N GLY A 730 6.88 19.45 -12.15
CA GLY A 730 6.09 18.61 -11.25
C GLY A 730 4.63 18.53 -11.70
N ALA A 731 4.06 19.64 -12.18
CA ALA A 731 2.67 19.70 -12.62
C ALA A 731 2.37 18.82 -13.84
N LYS A 732 3.40 18.29 -14.52
CA LYS A 732 3.27 17.36 -15.65
C LYS A 732 3.41 15.89 -15.24
N VAL A 733 3.70 15.60 -13.97
CA VAL A 733 3.80 14.22 -13.48
C VAL A 733 2.40 13.64 -13.32
N THR A 734 2.16 12.46 -13.91
CA THR A 734 0.96 11.67 -13.65
C THR A 734 1.25 10.73 -12.49
N GLY A 735 1.16 11.23 -11.26
CA GLY A 735 1.59 10.49 -10.05
C GLY A 735 0.64 9.39 -9.58
N GLY A 736 -0.60 9.37 -10.07
CA GLY A 736 -1.63 8.43 -9.67
C GLY A 736 -3.02 8.96 -9.98
N ALA A 737 -3.63 8.51 -11.06
CA ALA A 737 -4.98 8.89 -11.48
C ALA A 737 -5.73 7.70 -12.09
N ILE A 738 -7.06 7.80 -12.09
CA ILE A 738 -7.96 6.75 -12.56
C ILE A 738 -8.42 7.10 -13.97
N PHE A 739 -8.35 6.13 -14.87
CA PHE A 739 -8.65 6.32 -16.27
C PHE A 739 -9.74 5.38 -16.79
N ASN A 740 -10.56 5.88 -17.71
CA ASN A 740 -11.58 5.13 -18.45
C ASN A 740 -10.94 4.44 -19.66
N ALA A 741 -11.14 3.13 -19.75
CA ALA A 741 -10.71 2.30 -20.86
C ALA A 741 -11.82 1.37 -21.34
N THR A 742 -11.72 0.93 -22.59
CA THR A 742 -12.66 0.00 -23.23
C THR A 742 -11.94 -1.30 -23.57
N LEU A 743 -12.44 -2.39 -23.00
CA LEU A 743 -11.94 -3.76 -23.11
C LEU A 743 -12.67 -4.52 -24.21
N ASP A 744 -11.93 -5.21 -25.08
CA ASP A 744 -12.49 -6.21 -25.98
C ASP A 744 -12.77 -7.52 -25.23
N LEU A 745 -14.05 -7.75 -24.91
CA LEU A 745 -14.52 -8.97 -24.22
C LEU A 745 -14.35 -10.25 -25.04
N THR A 746 -14.07 -10.14 -26.34
CA THR A 746 -13.83 -11.31 -27.21
C THR A 746 -12.35 -11.71 -27.25
N HIS A 747 -11.44 -10.80 -26.89
CA HIS A 747 -10.03 -11.09 -26.79
C HIS A 747 -9.74 -11.93 -25.53
N PRO A 748 -8.78 -12.89 -25.53
CA PRO A 748 -8.47 -13.70 -24.34
C PRO A 748 -8.09 -12.90 -23.09
N ILE A 749 -7.56 -11.69 -23.26
CA ILE A 749 -7.30 -10.74 -22.16
C ILE A 749 -8.58 -10.23 -21.49
N GLY A 750 -9.71 -10.19 -22.21
CA GLY A 750 -11.00 -9.76 -21.68
C GLY A 750 -11.89 -10.88 -21.13
N TYR A 751 -11.43 -12.14 -21.15
CA TYR A 751 -12.23 -13.27 -20.65
C TYR A 751 -12.61 -13.11 -19.17
N GLY A 752 -13.84 -13.50 -18.83
CA GLY A 752 -14.40 -13.37 -17.49
C GLY A 752 -14.75 -11.94 -17.05
N TYR A 753 -14.71 -10.96 -17.95
CA TYR A 753 -15.34 -9.64 -17.75
C TYR A 753 -16.68 -9.60 -18.48
N ILE A 754 -17.69 -8.99 -17.85
CA ILE A 754 -19.03 -8.83 -18.42
C ILE A 754 -19.29 -7.44 -18.99
N ASN A 755 -18.48 -6.44 -18.60
CA ASN A 755 -18.57 -5.07 -19.07
C ASN A 755 -17.29 -4.69 -19.81
N SER A 756 -17.43 -4.06 -20.97
CA SER A 756 -16.31 -3.51 -21.73
C SER A 756 -15.72 -2.27 -21.09
N ASP A 757 -16.53 -1.49 -20.37
CA ASP A 757 -16.05 -0.29 -19.69
C ASP A 757 -15.36 -0.67 -18.38
N ILE A 758 -14.10 -0.25 -18.23
CA ILE A 758 -13.29 -0.55 -17.05
C ILE A 758 -12.44 0.65 -16.66
N HIS A 759 -12.07 0.71 -15.38
CA HIS A 759 -11.13 1.69 -14.86
C HIS A 759 -9.72 1.11 -14.66
N THR A 760 -8.70 1.88 -15.04
CA THR A 760 -7.29 1.53 -14.86
C THR A 760 -6.58 2.60 -14.03
N PHE A 761 -5.44 2.24 -13.44
CA PHE A 761 -4.66 3.13 -12.60
C PHE A 761 -3.28 3.40 -13.19
N ARG A 762 -2.98 4.67 -13.41
CA ARG A 762 -1.69 5.10 -13.98
C ARG A 762 -0.93 5.98 -13.01
N ASN A 763 0.37 5.70 -12.89
CA ASN A 763 1.34 6.38 -12.02
C ASN A 763 2.65 6.76 -12.75
N ASP A 764 2.63 6.82 -14.09
CA ASP A 764 3.78 7.21 -14.91
C ASP A 764 3.35 8.00 -16.17
N ASN A 765 4.35 8.50 -16.92
CA ASN A 765 4.18 9.23 -18.17
C ASN A 765 4.63 8.43 -19.41
N LEU A 766 4.58 7.10 -19.38
CA LEU A 766 4.90 6.28 -20.55
C LEU A 766 3.65 6.05 -21.39
N PHE A 767 3.49 6.81 -22.48
CA PHE A 767 2.30 6.74 -23.33
C PHE A 767 2.53 5.80 -24.51
N MET A 768 1.83 4.66 -24.54
CA MET A 768 1.93 3.69 -25.63
C MET A 768 1.02 4.07 -26.81
N GLU A 769 1.60 4.04 -28.01
CA GLU A 769 0.81 4.13 -29.24
C GLU A 769 0.13 2.78 -29.51
N PRO A 770 -1.16 2.77 -29.93
CA PRO A 770 -1.81 1.55 -30.36
C PRO A 770 -1.06 0.86 -31.49
N SER A 771 -1.11 -0.47 -31.49
CA SER A 771 -0.65 -1.28 -32.61
C SER A 771 -1.44 -0.93 -33.88
N GLU A 772 -0.75 -0.90 -35.02
CA GLU A 772 -1.37 -0.78 -36.34
C GLU A 772 -2.29 -1.98 -36.64
N ASN A 773 -2.01 -3.14 -36.02
CA ASN A 773 -2.94 -4.27 -36.03
C ASN A 773 -4.04 -4.03 -34.98
N PRO A 774 -5.30 -3.78 -35.38
CA PRO A 774 -6.37 -3.44 -34.44
C PRO A 774 -6.67 -4.58 -33.45
N TYR A 775 -6.41 -5.83 -33.81
CA TYR A 775 -6.63 -6.99 -32.93
C TYR A 775 -5.56 -7.15 -31.84
N ALA A 776 -4.47 -6.37 -31.90
CA ALA A 776 -3.39 -6.40 -30.92
C ALA A 776 -3.57 -5.35 -29.80
N ASN A 777 -4.73 -4.69 -29.72
CA ASN A 777 -5.05 -3.65 -28.73
C ASN A 777 -6.26 -4.06 -27.86
N PRO A 778 -6.14 -5.07 -26.99
CA PRO A 778 -7.28 -5.58 -26.21
C PRO A 778 -7.89 -4.58 -25.22
N LEU A 779 -7.12 -3.58 -24.77
CA LEU A 779 -7.61 -2.55 -23.86
C LEU A 779 -7.07 -1.19 -24.29
N VAL A 780 -7.97 -0.27 -24.59
CA VAL A 780 -7.64 1.05 -25.15
C VAL A 780 -8.30 2.13 -24.30
N TYR A 781 -7.59 3.24 -24.09
CA TYR A 781 -8.15 4.42 -23.45
C TYR A 781 -9.29 5.02 -24.25
N THR A 782 -10.31 5.52 -23.57
CA THR A 782 -11.40 6.26 -24.22
C THR A 782 -10.93 7.63 -24.75
N ASP A 783 -11.81 8.31 -25.47
CA ASP A 783 -11.60 9.69 -25.92
C ASP A 783 -11.62 10.69 -24.75
N LYS A 784 -12.27 10.35 -23.64
CA LYS A 784 -12.26 11.13 -22.39
C LYS A 784 -11.69 10.26 -21.27
N PRO A 785 -10.35 10.07 -21.28
CA PRO A 785 -9.74 9.01 -20.49
C PRO A 785 -9.71 9.33 -19.00
N LEU A 786 -9.75 10.58 -18.54
CA LEU A 786 -9.70 10.88 -17.11
C LEU A 786 -11.04 10.58 -16.41
N ALA A 787 -11.06 9.61 -15.49
CA ALA A 787 -12.22 9.29 -14.67
C ALA A 787 -12.20 10.08 -13.34
N SER A 788 -11.07 9.99 -12.62
CA SER A 788 -10.82 10.72 -11.37
C SER A 788 -9.33 11.02 -11.23
N GLY A 789 -8.99 12.18 -10.68
CA GLY A 789 -7.63 12.59 -10.39
C GLY A 789 -7.18 13.77 -11.24
N TYR A 790 -5.89 14.06 -11.17
CA TYR A 790 -5.26 15.14 -11.89
C TYR A 790 -4.50 14.60 -13.11
N LEU A 791 -4.73 15.26 -14.25
CA LEU A 791 -3.98 15.04 -15.49
C LEU A 791 -3.64 16.40 -16.09
N HIS A 792 -2.35 16.64 -16.32
CA HIS A 792 -1.91 17.84 -17.01
C HIS A 792 -2.40 17.85 -18.47
N ALA A 793 -2.85 19.01 -18.95
CA ALA A 793 -3.40 19.14 -20.30
C ALA A 793 -2.45 18.68 -21.42
N SER A 794 -1.13 18.86 -21.25
CA SER A 794 -0.14 18.36 -22.22
C SER A 794 -0.09 16.84 -22.33
N ASN A 795 -0.46 16.11 -21.28
CA ASN A 795 -0.39 14.64 -21.26
C ASN A 795 -1.65 14.01 -21.87
N LEU A 796 -2.76 14.74 -21.96
CA LEU A 796 -4.02 14.24 -22.51
C LEU A 796 -3.85 13.68 -23.93
N ALA A 797 -3.11 14.39 -24.80
CA ALA A 797 -2.85 13.93 -26.17
C ALA A 797 -2.04 12.62 -26.22
N GLY A 798 -1.19 12.37 -25.23
CA GLY A 798 -0.44 11.11 -25.12
C GLY A 798 -1.35 9.94 -24.75
N ILE A 799 -2.31 10.15 -23.86
CA ILE A 799 -3.16 9.09 -23.29
C ILE A 799 -4.40 8.80 -24.15
N GLN A 800 -5.05 9.83 -24.67
CA GLN A 800 -6.34 9.70 -25.36
C GLN A 800 -6.26 8.72 -26.54
N ASN A 801 -7.17 7.73 -26.60
CA ASN A 801 -7.14 6.66 -27.60
C ASN A 801 -5.77 5.94 -27.70
N GLY A 802 -5.00 5.93 -26.62
CA GLY A 802 -3.74 5.19 -26.49
C GLY A 802 -3.99 3.75 -26.02
N SER A 803 -2.99 2.90 -26.15
CA SER A 803 -3.11 1.52 -25.67
C SER A 803 -2.85 1.43 -24.16
N VAL A 804 -3.72 0.71 -23.44
CA VAL A 804 -3.43 0.29 -22.06
C VAL A 804 -2.74 -1.07 -22.07
N ILE A 805 -3.24 -2.00 -22.89
CA ILE A 805 -2.65 -3.32 -23.09
C ILE A 805 -2.44 -3.52 -24.58
N GLN A 806 -1.20 -3.84 -24.96
CA GLN A 806 -0.81 -4.13 -26.33
C GLN A 806 -0.15 -5.51 -26.42
N ILE A 807 -0.47 -6.26 -27.47
CA ILE A 807 0.13 -7.56 -27.76
C ILE A 807 1.18 -7.41 -28.86
N SER A 808 2.36 -8.01 -28.69
CA SER A 808 3.38 -8.10 -29.75
C SER A 808 3.79 -9.55 -29.95
N GLY A 809 3.54 -10.10 -31.14
CA GLY A 809 3.89 -11.46 -31.50
C GLY A 809 5.36 -11.60 -31.88
N VAL A 810 6.04 -12.60 -31.31
CA VAL A 810 7.46 -12.87 -31.58
C VAL A 810 7.63 -14.38 -31.78
N GLY A 811 7.89 -14.79 -33.03
CA GLY A 811 7.89 -16.22 -33.39
C GLY A 811 6.57 -16.89 -33.02
N ARG A 812 6.61 -17.98 -32.24
CA ARG A 812 5.40 -18.66 -31.73
C ARG A 812 4.85 -18.08 -30.43
N GLY A 813 5.63 -17.25 -29.72
CA GLY A 813 5.22 -16.63 -28.48
C GLY A 813 4.77 -15.19 -28.66
N ARG A 814 4.66 -14.49 -27.53
CA ARG A 814 4.20 -13.11 -27.50
C ARG A 814 4.65 -12.35 -26.26
N ILE A 815 4.58 -11.04 -26.37
CA ILE A 815 4.72 -10.08 -25.29
C ILE A 815 3.35 -9.44 -25.06
N VAL A 816 2.91 -9.40 -23.80
CA VAL A 816 1.77 -8.62 -23.32
C VAL A 816 2.33 -7.41 -22.58
N ALA A 817 2.21 -6.24 -23.19
CA ALA A 817 2.72 -4.99 -22.65
C ALA A 817 1.59 -4.21 -21.95
N PHE A 818 1.85 -3.76 -20.72
CA PHE A 818 0.94 -2.97 -19.91
C PHE A 818 1.48 -1.55 -19.74
N ALA A 819 0.68 -0.57 -20.13
CA ALA A 819 0.99 0.84 -19.90
C ALA A 819 0.72 1.26 -18.45
N ASP A 820 -0.23 0.59 -17.80
CA ASP A 820 -0.70 0.87 -16.44
C ASP A 820 -0.33 -0.24 -15.47
N ASN A 821 -0.34 0.09 -14.17
CA ASN A 821 -0.12 -0.91 -13.14
C ASN A 821 -1.42 -1.66 -12.84
N MET A 822 -1.48 -2.95 -13.22
CA MET A 822 -2.66 -3.79 -13.01
C MET A 822 -2.84 -4.28 -11.56
N ASN A 823 -1.82 -4.13 -10.72
CA ASN A 823 -1.73 -4.75 -9.40
C ASN A 823 -1.47 -3.71 -8.28
N PHE A 824 -1.72 -2.43 -8.59
CA PHE A 824 -1.29 -1.29 -7.79
C PHE A 824 -1.68 -1.41 -6.32
N ARG A 825 -0.64 -1.41 -5.46
CA ARG A 825 -0.68 -1.37 -4.00
C ARG A 825 -1.69 -2.30 -3.34
N ALA A 826 -1.96 -3.45 -3.96
CA ALA A 826 -2.92 -4.45 -3.50
C ALA A 826 -4.36 -3.92 -3.30
N PHE A 827 -4.72 -2.71 -3.70
CA PHE A 827 -6.13 -2.26 -3.59
C PHE A 827 -6.81 -2.13 -4.95
N TRP A 828 -6.06 -2.30 -6.04
CA TRP A 828 -6.60 -2.30 -7.39
C TRP A 828 -7.05 -3.69 -7.83
N PHE A 829 -8.20 -4.13 -7.33
CA PHE A 829 -8.75 -5.47 -7.62
C PHE A 829 -9.29 -5.60 -9.06
N GLY A 830 -9.82 -4.51 -9.61
CA GLY A 830 -10.58 -4.50 -10.84
C GLY A 830 -9.82 -4.98 -12.08
N THR A 831 -8.49 -4.80 -12.11
CA THR A 831 -7.65 -5.19 -13.25
C THR A 831 -6.72 -6.38 -12.97
N ASN A 832 -6.72 -6.96 -11.76
CA ASN A 832 -5.89 -8.14 -11.47
C ASN A 832 -6.21 -9.32 -12.42
N LYS A 833 -7.49 -9.49 -12.79
CA LYS A 833 -7.90 -10.55 -13.71
C LYS A 833 -7.32 -10.32 -15.12
N LEU A 834 -7.14 -9.09 -15.60
CA LEU A 834 -6.43 -8.83 -16.86
C LEU A 834 -4.98 -9.37 -16.82
N TYR A 835 -4.31 -9.20 -15.68
CA TYR A 835 -2.96 -9.74 -15.46
C TYR A 835 -2.97 -11.28 -15.44
N MET A 836 -3.95 -11.89 -14.76
CA MET A 836 -4.11 -13.35 -14.75
C MET A 836 -4.52 -13.93 -16.10
N ASN A 837 -5.32 -13.20 -16.89
CA ASN A 837 -5.67 -13.57 -18.25
C ASN A 837 -4.43 -13.61 -19.14
N ALA A 838 -3.50 -12.68 -18.96
CA ALA A 838 -2.22 -12.73 -19.67
C ALA A 838 -1.37 -13.96 -19.26
N ILE A 839 -1.36 -14.34 -17.98
CA ILE A 839 -0.64 -15.52 -17.48
C ILE A 839 -1.25 -16.83 -18.02
N PHE A 840 -2.57 -17.02 -17.87
CA PHE A 840 -3.23 -18.27 -18.24
C PHE A 840 -3.59 -18.36 -19.72
N PHE A 841 -4.09 -17.28 -20.30
CA PHE A 841 -4.64 -17.25 -21.66
C PHE A 841 -3.73 -16.57 -22.68
N GLY A 842 -2.57 -16.05 -22.27
CA GLY A 842 -1.56 -15.56 -23.21
C GLY A 842 -1.20 -16.63 -24.26
N GLN A 843 -1.10 -17.90 -23.86
CA GLN A 843 -0.88 -19.03 -24.77
C GLN A 843 -1.98 -19.24 -25.82
N VAL A 844 -3.20 -18.77 -25.54
CA VAL A 844 -4.41 -18.93 -26.37
C VAL A 844 -4.58 -17.80 -27.38
N ILE A 845 -3.89 -16.67 -27.19
CA ILE A 845 -3.91 -15.55 -28.14
C ILE A 845 -3.41 -16.03 -29.49
N ASN A 846 -4.22 -15.81 -30.52
CA ASN A 846 -3.91 -16.21 -31.89
C ASN A 846 -2.68 -15.44 -32.40
N GLY A 847 -1.64 -16.15 -32.84
CA GLY A 847 -0.42 -15.51 -33.35
C GLY A 847 -0.65 -14.58 -34.54
N GLY A 848 -1.72 -14.76 -35.32
CA GLY A 848 -2.10 -13.87 -36.42
C GLY A 848 -2.71 -12.53 -35.97
N THR A 849 -3.25 -12.45 -34.75
CA THR A 849 -3.81 -11.19 -34.20
C THR A 849 -2.76 -10.36 -33.46
N ALA A 850 -1.56 -10.93 -33.24
CA ALA A 850 -0.47 -10.31 -32.49
C ALA A 850 0.67 -9.77 -33.38
N ARG A 851 0.64 -10.04 -34.70
CA ARG A 851 1.73 -9.71 -35.64
C ARG A 851 1.43 -8.50 -36.51
#